data_AF-A0A951X492-F1
#
_entry.id   AF-A0A951X492-F1
#
_cell.length_a   1.000
_cell.length_b   1.000
_cell.length_c   1.000
_cell.angle_alpha   90.00
_cell.angle_beta   90.00
_cell.angle_gamma   90.00
#
_symmetry.space_group_name_H-M   'P 1'
#
loop_
_entity.id
_entity.type
_entity.pdbx_description
1 polymer ?
#
loop_
_entity_poly.entity_id
_entity_poly.type
_entity_poly.pdbx_seq_one_letter_code
_entity_poly.pdbx_strand_id
1 'polypeptide(L)'
;MLKHNLMQRNRLAALLLVLGLVALFSAAGNIAGEQPALAAPILQEGGEGGPSTSPNGTLLRVDYSSDRELADLAAAYDIWEVDREQGYALIFASDSERTELERSGFRFVEDTVRMAEFLASLPVFPADAGGAAVQAIPGYACYRTVEDTYTSLAALATQHPDLARWIDIGDSWEKTQPGGAPGYDLHALVLTNRNRSGPKPRFLLVAATHARELATAELATRFAELLVSRYGVDADITWLLDYHELHLIAQANPDGRKHAEAGMAWRKNTDNLHGCTNPAQWGVDLNRNHSFKWGSAGASTDPCSSVYRGPAASSEPETAAIEAYGRTLFADRRGDGDTDPAPADTEGLMITVHSFGNLVLHSWGWSAAPAPNASQLATLGRKFAFYNGYTVGAGNTTLYPTSGDMDDWFYGTLGVPAYTFELGTAFFQSCSYFEANILNSNLQALLYAFKAARRPYQAPAGPEVTNVALAPAVVLPGQVAQLTALAADNRYAGGGSEPSQPIAAARYSVDVPSWAGGPTYPLMPQDGAFDAITEALEGSIATAGLTAGRHMVFVEARDTTGAWGVTSAVYITVTNEPTATPTLVPTSTPSPTPTASPTPDSCTELLVDGGFEDGTGWVFAKTPATGAVVTTPVHAGNYAARLGIEPAASNVYAYSTVYQRVTLPSDQRIVLRYWEHPGGAADGADVREALLLKNDATYLATLERVRLAGTGQWQQRTFDLTPYRGQRVIIYFNVYNDGRNSRFWNYLDEVELLACPEGETPPPSATPTPTPTGTPTPTSTPTPTPTATNTPTPSPTPEGDYCEELLANGDFEARTAWRFGSTPYRADYDTATVYRGSQSVRMGLPLDVSNRHAHSSVYQRLTVPATASQVRLTYWERPGGQADGADYREVLLLTGEYRLLRTVERSRSAGDDQWRQRIFDLSAFAGRTLVLYFNVYNDGAGAQLWNFVDDVSLSVCTQQIEAVTVTPGIDEQEGIVIAADVLLADPPMVLLDDSLDRTIATVQVTNLNPDGPALPWTATAGAAWIAAVTGEETTPGQLMVSALGDELPDGFYAGTIVLQDLEPDGEAIVVPVTFLHGLNERVYLPAVMR
;
A
#
# COMPACT_ATOMS: atom_id res chain seq x y z
N MET A 1 48.21 4.79 37.33
CA MET A 1 49.03 3.70 36.75
C MET A 1 48.30 2.37 36.94
N LEU A 2 47.47 1.93 35.98
CA LEU A 2 47.05 0.52 35.84
C LEU A 2 46.37 0.22 34.47
N LYS A 3 46.69 0.97 33.40
CA LYS A 3 46.28 0.68 32.00
C LYS A 3 47.52 0.34 31.15
N HIS A 4 48.22 -0.75 31.51
CA HIS A 4 49.44 -1.19 30.79
C HIS A 4 49.76 -2.70 30.84
N ASN A 5 48.85 -3.56 31.31
CA ASN A 5 49.17 -4.99 31.57
C ASN A 5 48.16 -6.02 31.01
N LEU A 6 47.25 -5.64 30.10
CA LEU A 6 46.33 -6.58 29.44
C LEU A 6 46.53 -6.77 27.92
N MET A 7 47.32 -5.92 27.24
CA MET A 7 47.58 -6.01 25.79
C MET A 7 48.73 -6.96 25.39
N GLN A 8 49.25 -7.79 26.29
CA GLN A 8 50.40 -8.68 26.01
C GLN A 8 50.13 -10.19 26.07
N ARG A 9 48.87 -10.65 26.24
CA ARG A 9 48.57 -12.10 26.33
C ARG A 9 47.94 -12.78 25.11
N ASN A 10 47.41 -12.04 24.13
CA ASN A 10 46.76 -12.65 22.95
C ASN A 10 47.61 -12.66 21.66
N ARG A 11 48.94 -12.45 21.75
CA ARG A 11 49.86 -12.51 20.59
C ARG A 11 50.65 -13.83 20.46
N LEU A 12 50.21 -14.92 21.11
CA LEU A 12 50.90 -16.23 21.07
C LEU A 12 50.08 -17.42 20.54
N ALA A 13 48.83 -17.22 20.11
CA ALA A 13 48.01 -18.29 19.50
C ALA A 13 48.01 -18.26 17.95
N ALA A 14 48.39 -17.14 17.33
CA ALA A 14 48.34 -16.93 15.88
C ALA A 14 49.62 -17.38 15.12
N LEU A 15 50.32 -18.40 15.62
CA LEU A 15 51.60 -18.86 15.05
C LEU A 15 51.76 -20.39 15.06
N LEU A 16 50.71 -21.13 14.69
CA LEU A 16 50.76 -22.60 14.63
C LEU A 16 49.88 -23.25 13.54
N LEU A 17 49.54 -22.52 12.46
CA LEU A 17 48.78 -23.09 11.33
C LEU A 17 49.28 -22.61 9.95
N VAL A 18 50.60 -22.46 9.78
CA VAL A 18 51.25 -22.23 8.48
C VAL A 18 52.41 -23.22 8.33
N LEU A 19 52.10 -24.47 7.95
CA LEU A 19 52.98 -25.48 7.35
C LEU A 19 52.22 -26.83 7.23
N GLY A 20 51.53 -27.04 6.11
CA GLY A 20 50.78 -28.28 5.88
C GLY A 20 50.29 -28.42 4.43
N LEU A 21 50.96 -29.29 3.67
CA LEU A 21 50.66 -29.73 2.30
C LEU A 21 50.90 -28.74 1.14
N VAL A 22 52.07 -28.89 0.53
CA VAL A 22 52.26 -28.74 -0.92
C VAL A 22 52.46 -30.14 -1.52
N ALA A 23 51.99 -30.32 -2.76
CA ALA A 23 52.10 -31.52 -3.62
C ALA A 23 51.15 -32.70 -3.31
N LEU A 24 50.15 -32.88 -4.20
CA LEU A 24 50.16 -34.00 -5.16
C LEU A 24 49.19 -33.74 -6.33
N PHE A 25 49.72 -33.94 -7.55
CA PHE A 25 49.09 -34.05 -8.87
C PHE A 25 48.27 -32.92 -9.51
N SER A 26 48.87 -32.40 -10.57
CA SER A 26 48.31 -31.66 -11.69
C SER A 26 47.57 -32.56 -12.71
N ALA A 27 46.43 -32.09 -13.21
CA ALA A 27 45.96 -32.34 -14.58
C ALA A 27 45.13 -31.13 -15.06
N ALA A 28 45.37 -30.65 -16.27
CA ALA A 28 44.70 -29.48 -16.83
C ALA A 28 43.62 -29.88 -17.85
N GLY A 29 42.52 -29.12 -17.92
CA GLY A 29 41.49 -29.26 -18.95
C GLY A 29 40.49 -28.09 -18.90
N ASN A 30 40.47 -27.27 -19.94
CA ASN A 30 39.52 -26.17 -20.08
C ASN A 30 38.10 -26.70 -20.33
N ILE A 31 37.10 -26.18 -19.60
CA ILE A 31 35.76 -25.88 -20.15
C ILE A 31 35.33 -24.54 -19.57
N ALA A 32 34.69 -23.69 -20.39
CA ALA A 32 34.17 -22.39 -20.00
C ALA A 32 32.64 -22.44 -19.94
N GLY A 33 32.07 -21.73 -18.96
CA GLY A 33 30.67 -21.28 -18.97
C GLY A 33 29.62 -22.33 -18.61
N GLU A 34 29.11 -22.25 -17.39
CA GLU A 34 27.72 -22.56 -17.04
C GLU A 34 27.34 -21.86 -15.73
N GLN A 35 26.16 -21.26 -15.66
CA GLN A 35 25.62 -20.71 -14.41
C GLN A 35 25.07 -21.88 -13.57
N PRO A 36 25.30 -21.93 -12.24
CA PRO A 36 24.64 -22.92 -11.41
C PRO A 36 23.16 -22.54 -11.23
N ALA A 37 22.27 -23.40 -11.70
CA ALA A 37 20.85 -23.28 -11.42
C ALA A 37 20.59 -23.52 -9.92
N LEU A 38 19.77 -22.67 -9.31
CA LEU A 38 19.32 -22.82 -7.93
C LEU A 38 18.41 -24.06 -7.82
N ALA A 39 18.80 -25.03 -7.00
CA ALA A 39 18.00 -26.22 -6.72
C ALA A 39 17.08 -25.96 -5.53
N ALA A 40 15.78 -26.18 -5.71
CA ALA A 40 14.79 -26.02 -4.65
C ALA A 40 14.95 -27.11 -3.56
N PRO A 41 14.84 -26.77 -2.25
CA PRO A 41 14.86 -27.76 -1.18
C PRO A 41 13.52 -28.50 -1.09
N ILE A 42 13.59 -29.80 -0.82
CA ILE A 42 12.43 -30.67 -0.57
C ILE A 42 12.19 -30.73 0.94
N LEU A 43 11.00 -30.32 1.39
CA LEU A 43 10.59 -30.51 2.79
C LEU A 43 10.34 -32.00 3.05
N GLN A 44 10.92 -32.53 4.13
CA GLN A 44 10.85 -33.94 4.47
C GLN A 44 9.60 -34.23 5.31
N GLU A 45 8.73 -35.12 4.82
CA GLU A 45 7.47 -35.49 5.50
C GLU A 45 7.72 -36.18 6.85
N GLY A 46 6.93 -35.80 7.86
CA GLY A 46 6.97 -36.42 9.18
C GLY A 46 5.69 -36.22 10.00
N GLY A 47 4.80 -37.23 9.97
CA GLY A 47 3.70 -37.39 10.93
C GLY A 47 2.34 -36.88 10.48
N GLU A 48 1.32 -37.74 10.56
CA GLU A 48 -0.09 -37.39 10.28
C GLU A 48 -0.62 -36.39 11.32
N GLY A 49 -0.72 -35.13 10.92
CA GLY A 49 -1.18 -34.03 11.76
C GLY A 49 -0.94 -32.70 11.05
N GLY A 50 -1.75 -32.41 10.02
CA GLY A 50 -1.59 -31.19 9.21
C GLY A 50 -1.57 -29.93 10.08
N PRO A 51 -0.65 -28.98 9.82
CA PRO A 51 -0.50 -27.80 10.66
C PRO A 51 -1.77 -26.94 10.64
N SER A 52 -2.29 -26.65 11.82
CA SER A 52 -3.34 -25.64 11.98
C SER A 52 -2.77 -24.28 11.56
N THR A 53 -3.35 -23.68 10.51
CA THR A 53 -2.94 -22.35 10.01
C THR A 53 -3.46 -21.19 10.85
N SER A 54 -4.24 -21.45 11.91
CA SER A 54 -4.67 -20.45 12.87
C SER A 54 -3.69 -20.37 14.05
N PRO A 55 -3.17 -19.18 14.41
CA PRO A 55 -2.36 -18.99 15.60
C PRO A 55 -3.07 -19.46 16.87
N ASN A 56 -2.39 -20.30 17.65
CA ASN A 56 -2.94 -20.82 18.91
C ASN A 56 -2.73 -19.82 20.05
N GLY A 57 -3.64 -18.85 20.16
CA GLY A 57 -3.64 -17.84 21.21
C GLY A 57 -4.80 -16.86 21.07
N THR A 58 -4.80 -15.82 21.90
CA THR A 58 -5.80 -14.75 21.88
C THR A 58 -5.15 -13.43 22.20
N LEU A 59 -5.65 -12.36 21.60
CA LEU A 59 -5.22 -11.01 21.91
C LEU A 59 -5.92 -10.51 23.18
N LEU A 60 -5.13 -10.17 24.20
CA LEU A 60 -5.59 -9.75 25.52
C LEU A 60 -5.19 -8.30 25.76
N ARG A 61 -6.13 -7.50 26.24
CA ARG A 61 -5.87 -6.17 26.81
C ARG A 61 -5.63 -6.33 28.30
N VAL A 62 -4.37 -6.30 28.73
CA VAL A 62 -3.91 -6.56 30.10
C VAL A 62 -3.67 -5.25 30.83
N ASP A 63 -4.44 -4.99 31.89
CA ASP A 63 -4.32 -3.77 32.70
C ASP A 63 -3.05 -3.83 33.58
N TYR A 64 -2.33 -2.72 33.70
CA TYR A 64 -1.20 -2.54 34.62
C TYR A 64 -1.28 -1.17 35.34
N SER A 65 -0.70 -1.09 36.54
CA SER A 65 -0.80 0.08 37.44
C SER A 65 0.54 0.76 37.72
N SER A 66 1.66 0.19 37.24
CA SER A 66 3.00 0.75 37.42
C SER A 66 3.97 0.30 36.32
N ASP A 67 5.05 1.07 36.11
CA ASP A 67 6.15 0.66 35.23
C ASP A 67 6.79 -0.67 35.66
N ARG A 68 6.67 -1.05 36.94
CA ARG A 68 7.16 -2.35 37.43
C ARG A 68 6.33 -3.50 36.86
N GLU A 69 5.01 -3.39 36.92
CA GLU A 69 4.09 -4.39 36.36
C GLU A 69 4.24 -4.48 34.84
N LEU A 70 4.39 -3.35 34.15
CA LEU A 70 4.68 -3.33 32.71
C LEU A 70 6.03 -3.98 32.37
N ALA A 71 7.07 -3.77 33.19
CA ALA A 71 8.36 -4.43 33.03
C ALA A 71 8.29 -5.96 33.26
N ASP A 72 7.45 -6.40 34.20
CA ASP A 72 7.23 -7.82 34.48
C ASP A 72 6.43 -8.50 33.35
N LEU A 73 5.47 -7.79 32.72
CA LEU A 73 4.81 -8.25 31.48
C LEU A 73 5.80 -8.32 30.30
N ALA A 74 6.60 -7.28 30.08
CA ALA A 74 7.56 -7.20 28.97
C ALA A 74 8.71 -8.22 29.08
N ALA A 75 8.95 -8.77 30.27
CA ALA A 75 9.94 -9.83 30.49
C ALA A 75 9.41 -11.24 30.15
N ALA A 76 8.11 -11.40 29.91
CA ALA A 76 7.48 -12.70 29.67
C ALA A 76 6.79 -12.80 28.29
N TYR A 77 6.12 -11.74 27.84
CA TYR A 77 5.14 -11.80 26.75
C TYR A 77 5.48 -10.91 25.54
N ASP A 78 4.84 -11.23 24.40
CA ASP A 78 4.86 -10.43 23.17
C ASP A 78 3.89 -9.25 23.30
N ILE A 79 4.39 -8.09 23.74
CA ILE A 79 3.59 -6.86 23.82
C ILE A 79 3.56 -6.19 22.45
N TRP A 80 2.36 -6.12 21.86
CA TRP A 80 2.11 -5.50 20.55
C TRP A 80 1.86 -3.99 20.65
N GLU A 81 1.24 -3.53 21.73
CA GLU A 81 0.91 -2.12 21.96
C GLU A 81 0.90 -1.83 23.46
N VAL A 82 1.21 -0.59 23.85
CA VAL A 82 1.02 -0.10 25.22
C VAL A 82 0.31 1.25 25.17
N ASP A 83 -0.82 1.32 25.88
CA ASP A 83 -1.49 2.57 26.18
C ASP A 83 -1.09 2.98 27.60
N ARG A 84 -0.21 3.98 27.70
CA ARG A 84 0.29 4.54 28.96
C ARG A 84 -0.67 5.52 29.63
N GLU A 85 -1.69 6.01 28.93
CA GLU A 85 -2.71 6.91 29.49
C GLU A 85 -3.84 6.10 30.14
N GLN A 86 -4.27 5.02 29.48
CA GLN A 86 -5.29 4.10 30.01
C GLN A 86 -4.72 2.99 30.90
N GLY A 87 -3.40 2.76 30.88
CA GLY A 87 -2.72 1.78 31.73
C GLY A 87 -2.97 0.33 31.31
N TYR A 88 -2.85 0.01 30.02
CA TYR A 88 -2.93 -1.37 29.54
C TYR A 88 -1.89 -1.70 28.47
N ALA A 89 -1.53 -2.98 28.39
CA ALA A 89 -0.70 -3.56 27.34
C ALA A 89 -1.53 -4.55 26.51
N LEU A 90 -1.35 -4.54 25.20
CA LEU A 90 -1.97 -5.49 24.27
C LEU A 90 -1.00 -6.65 24.06
N ILE A 91 -1.40 -7.85 24.48
CA ILE A 91 -0.54 -9.05 24.52
C ILE A 91 -1.23 -10.18 23.76
N PHE A 92 -0.51 -10.81 22.83
CA PHE A 92 -0.96 -12.08 22.25
C PHE A 92 -0.48 -13.24 23.13
N ALA A 93 -1.43 -13.97 23.73
CA ALA A 93 -1.15 -15.03 24.70
C ALA A 93 -1.80 -16.36 24.31
N SER A 94 -1.06 -17.45 24.43
CA SER A 94 -1.61 -18.81 24.44
C SER A 94 -2.51 -19.07 25.67
N ASP A 95 -3.30 -20.14 25.65
CA ASP A 95 -4.10 -20.58 26.81
C ASP A 95 -3.25 -20.78 28.09
N SER A 96 -2.00 -21.25 27.93
CA SER A 96 -1.06 -21.39 29.05
C SER A 96 -0.59 -20.05 29.60
N GLU A 97 -0.25 -19.09 28.72
CA GLU A 97 0.19 -17.75 29.11
C GLU A 97 -0.95 -16.95 29.75
N ARG A 98 -2.17 -17.07 29.21
CA ARG A 98 -3.40 -16.56 29.80
C ARG A 98 -3.62 -17.12 31.22
N THR A 99 -3.47 -18.43 31.40
CA THR A 99 -3.58 -19.06 32.73
C THR A 99 -2.53 -18.49 33.68
N GLU A 100 -1.31 -18.21 33.22
CA GLU A 100 -0.27 -17.63 34.07
C GLU A 100 -0.49 -16.14 34.37
N LEU A 101 -1.07 -15.37 33.45
CA LEU A 101 -1.54 -13.99 33.70
C LEU A 101 -2.60 -13.97 34.82
N GLU A 102 -3.59 -14.87 34.77
CA GLU A 102 -4.60 -15.00 35.85
C GLU A 102 -3.97 -15.39 37.19
N ARG A 103 -3.04 -16.36 37.19
CA ARG A 103 -2.33 -16.80 38.40
C ARG A 103 -1.43 -15.73 38.99
N SER A 104 -0.85 -14.88 38.15
CA SER A 104 -0.06 -13.71 38.53
C SER A 104 -0.92 -12.55 39.04
N GLY A 105 -2.25 -12.63 38.91
CA GLY A 105 -3.19 -11.64 39.42
C GLY A 105 -3.43 -10.44 38.49
N PHE A 106 -2.94 -10.50 37.25
CA PHE A 106 -3.25 -9.49 36.24
C PHE A 106 -4.73 -9.52 35.87
N ARG A 107 -5.29 -8.35 35.59
CA ARG A 107 -6.63 -8.22 35.02
C ARG A 107 -6.49 -8.04 33.51
N PHE A 108 -7.33 -8.73 32.76
CA PHE A 108 -7.36 -8.57 31.31
C PHE A 108 -8.74 -8.85 30.75
N VAL A 109 -8.95 -8.40 29.51
CA VAL A 109 -10.11 -8.73 28.68
C VAL A 109 -9.62 -9.18 27.31
N GLU A 110 -10.37 -10.07 26.65
CA GLU A 110 -10.10 -10.41 25.25
C GLU A 110 -10.45 -9.22 24.34
N ASP A 111 -9.55 -8.87 23.42
CA ASP A 111 -9.84 -7.95 22.31
C ASP A 111 -10.24 -8.78 21.08
N THR A 112 -11.52 -9.15 21.03
CA THR A 112 -12.06 -9.99 19.95
C THR A 112 -12.11 -9.29 18.60
N VAL A 113 -12.07 -7.95 18.56
CA VAL A 113 -12.10 -7.16 17.32
C VAL A 113 -10.71 -7.18 16.69
N ARG A 114 -9.69 -6.73 17.42
CA ARG A 114 -8.29 -6.75 16.93
C ARG A 114 -7.81 -8.18 16.68
N MET A 115 -8.29 -9.17 17.43
CA MET A 115 -8.05 -10.59 17.13
C MET A 115 -8.66 -11.02 15.78
N ALA A 116 -9.89 -10.61 15.47
CA ALA A 116 -10.53 -10.92 14.18
C ALA A 116 -9.84 -10.21 13.00
N GLU A 117 -9.43 -8.95 13.19
CA GLU A 117 -8.64 -8.19 12.22
C GLU A 117 -7.27 -8.85 11.95
N PHE A 118 -6.56 -9.25 13.01
CA PHE A 118 -5.32 -9.99 12.90
C PHE A 118 -5.50 -11.33 12.15
N LEU A 119 -6.49 -12.14 12.53
CA LEU A 119 -6.79 -13.40 11.83
C LEU A 119 -7.21 -13.21 10.37
N ALA A 120 -7.82 -12.07 10.03
CA ALA A 120 -8.15 -11.70 8.65
C ALA A 120 -6.93 -11.20 7.85
N SER A 121 -5.87 -10.75 8.53
CA SER A 121 -4.62 -10.30 7.91
C SER A 121 -3.63 -11.44 7.60
N LEU A 122 -3.81 -12.64 8.12
CA LEU A 122 -2.87 -13.74 7.89
C LEU A 122 -2.84 -14.18 6.41
N PRO A 123 -1.66 -14.40 5.80
CA PRO A 123 -1.55 -14.95 4.45
C PRO A 123 -2.29 -16.28 4.32
N VAL A 124 -3.19 -16.39 3.33
CA VAL A 124 -4.05 -17.57 3.14
C VAL A 124 -3.45 -18.49 2.07
N PHE A 125 -3.16 -19.74 2.46
CA PHE A 125 -2.70 -20.78 1.56
C PHE A 125 -3.87 -21.62 1.04
N PRO A 126 -3.93 -21.93 -0.26
CA PRO A 126 -4.78 -23.01 -0.76
C PRO A 126 -4.41 -24.32 -0.06
N ALA A 127 -5.41 -25.11 0.34
CA ALA A 127 -5.18 -26.36 1.09
C ALA A 127 -4.33 -27.39 0.32
N ASP A 128 -4.28 -27.28 -1.01
CA ASP A 128 -3.59 -28.19 -1.91
C ASP A 128 -2.14 -27.75 -2.24
N ALA A 129 -1.65 -26.66 -1.65
CA ALA A 129 -0.30 -26.14 -1.84
C ALA A 129 0.76 -26.97 -1.08
N GLY A 130 0.89 -28.25 -1.45
CA GLY A 130 1.82 -29.19 -0.81
C GLY A 130 3.29 -28.83 -0.98
N GLY A 131 3.86 -28.15 0.02
CA GLY A 131 5.32 -27.99 0.21
C GLY A 131 6.09 -27.22 -0.87
N ALA A 132 5.41 -26.63 -1.86
CA ALA A 132 6.05 -25.87 -2.93
C ALA A 132 6.62 -24.54 -2.42
N ALA A 133 7.76 -24.12 -2.98
CA ALA A 133 8.34 -22.81 -2.69
C ALA A 133 7.34 -21.69 -3.03
N VAL A 134 7.07 -20.82 -2.06
CA VAL A 134 6.16 -19.68 -2.19
C VAL A 134 6.76 -18.68 -3.18
N GLN A 135 6.21 -18.63 -4.41
CA GLN A 135 6.69 -17.73 -5.47
C GLN A 135 6.24 -16.26 -5.29
N ALA A 136 5.26 -16.01 -4.43
CA ALA A 136 4.81 -14.69 -4.00
C ALA A 136 4.02 -14.84 -2.69
N ILE A 137 4.13 -13.88 -1.78
CA ILE A 137 3.45 -13.95 -0.46
C ILE A 137 1.91 -13.88 -0.67
N PRO A 138 1.13 -14.91 -0.31
CA PRO A 138 -0.30 -14.95 -0.63
C PRO A 138 -1.09 -13.81 0.03
N GLY A 139 -1.87 -13.09 -0.78
CA GLY A 139 -2.59 -11.89 -0.35
C GLY A 139 -1.74 -10.61 -0.28
N TYR A 140 -0.42 -10.70 -0.45
CA TYR A 140 0.55 -9.62 -0.23
C TYR A 140 1.47 -9.39 -1.43
N ALA A 141 0.90 -9.32 -2.64
CA ALA A 141 1.64 -9.22 -3.91
C ALA A 141 2.57 -7.97 -4.06
N CYS A 142 2.47 -6.98 -3.17
CA CYS A 142 3.39 -5.84 -3.10
C CYS A 142 4.68 -6.12 -2.30
N TYR A 143 4.71 -7.18 -1.49
CA TYR A 143 5.86 -7.54 -0.67
C TYR A 143 6.62 -8.69 -1.34
N ARG A 144 7.90 -8.43 -1.62
CA ARG A 144 8.84 -9.44 -2.13
C ARG A 144 9.11 -10.51 -1.07
N THR A 145 9.33 -11.75 -1.53
CA THR A 145 9.89 -12.84 -0.72
C THR A 145 11.36 -12.57 -0.37
N VAL A 146 11.97 -13.32 0.55
CA VAL A 146 13.43 -13.28 0.81
C VAL A 146 14.22 -13.38 -0.51
N GLU A 147 13.86 -14.33 -1.37
CA GLU A 147 14.52 -14.60 -2.64
C GLU A 147 14.33 -13.46 -3.64
N ASP A 148 13.14 -12.87 -3.74
CA ASP A 148 12.86 -11.74 -4.62
C ASP A 148 13.55 -10.45 -4.14
N THR A 149 13.60 -10.23 -2.82
CA THR A 149 14.34 -9.11 -2.21
C THR A 149 15.83 -9.24 -2.52
N TYR A 150 16.43 -10.41 -2.28
CA TYR A 150 17.84 -10.65 -2.59
C TYR A 150 18.12 -10.54 -4.09
N THR A 151 17.25 -11.09 -4.94
CA THR A 151 17.37 -10.99 -6.40
C THR A 151 17.31 -9.53 -6.86
N SER A 152 16.38 -8.73 -6.34
CA SER A 152 16.25 -7.30 -6.69
C SER A 152 17.49 -6.49 -6.27
N LEU A 153 17.97 -6.67 -5.04
CA LEU A 153 19.11 -5.92 -4.51
C LEU A 153 20.44 -6.35 -5.16
N ALA A 154 20.64 -7.65 -5.42
CA ALA A 154 21.79 -8.15 -6.17
C ALA A 154 21.75 -7.70 -7.65
N ALA A 155 20.56 -7.56 -8.25
CA ALA A 155 20.39 -7.00 -9.58
C ALA A 155 20.81 -5.51 -9.63
N LEU A 156 20.47 -4.69 -8.63
CA LEU A 156 20.97 -3.30 -8.53
C LEU A 156 22.50 -3.25 -8.50
N ALA A 157 23.15 -4.12 -7.72
CA ALA A 157 24.62 -4.23 -7.68
C ALA A 157 25.25 -4.69 -9.00
N THR A 158 24.54 -5.52 -9.77
CA THR A 158 25.00 -6.04 -11.06
C THR A 158 24.80 -5.02 -12.19
N GLN A 159 23.69 -4.28 -12.18
CA GLN A 159 23.32 -3.31 -13.21
C GLN A 159 24.00 -1.94 -13.01
N HIS A 160 24.24 -1.55 -11.76
CA HIS A 160 24.87 -0.27 -11.39
C HIS A 160 26.14 -0.47 -10.55
N PRO A 161 27.16 -1.20 -11.05
CA PRO A 161 28.34 -1.57 -10.27
C PRO A 161 29.21 -0.37 -9.86
N ASP A 162 29.00 0.81 -10.45
CA ASP A 162 29.60 2.08 -10.07
C ASP A 162 28.92 2.76 -8.87
N LEU A 163 27.65 2.44 -8.60
CA LEU A 163 26.86 2.96 -7.49
C LEU A 163 26.60 1.93 -6.39
N ALA A 164 26.64 0.64 -6.71
CA ALA A 164 26.10 -0.42 -5.87
C ALA A 164 27.08 -1.59 -5.69
N ARG A 165 27.05 -2.21 -4.50
CA ARG A 165 27.75 -3.46 -4.18
C ARG A 165 26.88 -4.32 -3.29
N TRP A 166 26.66 -5.57 -3.68
CA TRP A 166 26.12 -6.61 -2.81
C TRP A 166 27.28 -7.27 -2.06
N ILE A 167 27.20 -7.34 -0.74
CA ILE A 167 28.21 -8.00 0.09
C ILE A 167 27.55 -8.97 1.06
N ASP A 168 28.17 -10.13 1.23
CA ASP A 168 27.97 -11.05 2.35
C ASP A 168 28.58 -10.43 3.63
N ILE A 169 27.83 -10.52 4.73
CA ILE A 169 28.22 -10.06 6.07
C ILE A 169 28.16 -11.17 7.14
N GLY A 170 27.71 -12.38 6.79
CA GLY A 170 27.49 -13.49 7.72
C GLY A 170 26.43 -14.48 7.21
N ASP A 171 26.06 -15.46 8.05
CA ASP A 171 25.11 -16.52 7.72
C ASP A 171 23.92 -16.52 8.69
N SER A 172 22.77 -17.02 8.24
CA SER A 172 21.62 -17.29 9.11
C SER A 172 21.77 -18.56 9.94
N TRP A 173 20.94 -18.73 10.97
CA TRP A 173 20.96 -19.87 11.87
C TRP A 173 21.01 -21.22 11.13
N GLU A 174 20.06 -21.50 10.25
CA GLU A 174 19.92 -22.78 9.55
C GLU A 174 21.17 -23.11 8.72
N LYS A 175 21.70 -22.10 8.03
CA LYS A 175 22.91 -22.26 7.20
C LYS A 175 24.15 -22.61 8.02
N THR A 176 24.22 -22.14 9.26
CA THR A 176 25.30 -22.52 10.18
C THR A 176 25.15 -23.93 10.78
N GLN A 177 23.98 -24.58 10.67
CA GLN A 177 23.73 -25.90 11.28
C GLN A 177 24.20 -27.07 10.38
N PRO A 178 25.12 -27.94 10.86
CA PRO A 178 25.59 -29.08 10.07
C PRO A 178 24.47 -30.07 9.74
N GLY A 179 24.07 -30.13 8.47
CA GLY A 179 22.99 -31.00 8.00
C GLY A 179 21.58 -30.48 8.29
N GLY A 180 21.44 -29.19 8.61
CA GLY A 180 20.15 -28.51 8.70
C GLY A 180 19.54 -28.18 7.32
N ALA A 181 18.51 -27.33 7.34
CA ALA A 181 17.99 -26.67 6.15
C ALA A 181 19.07 -25.76 5.52
N PRO A 182 18.99 -25.41 4.22
CA PRO A 182 20.06 -24.68 3.54
C PRO A 182 20.33 -23.27 4.09
N GLY A 183 19.33 -22.64 4.75
CA GLY A 183 19.39 -21.27 5.25
C GLY A 183 19.80 -20.23 4.19
N TYR A 184 20.32 -19.09 4.64
CA TYR A 184 20.64 -17.94 3.79
C TYR A 184 21.95 -17.26 4.20
N ASP A 185 22.67 -16.72 3.21
CA ASP A 185 23.65 -15.65 3.42
C ASP A 185 22.93 -14.40 3.94
N LEU A 186 23.50 -13.72 4.93
CA LEU A 186 23.10 -12.37 5.30
C LEU A 186 23.87 -11.37 4.43
N HIS A 187 23.11 -10.48 3.81
CA HIS A 187 23.67 -9.54 2.86
C HIS A 187 23.37 -8.08 3.21
N ALA A 188 24.34 -7.21 2.86
CA ALA A 188 24.14 -5.77 2.80
C ALA A 188 24.29 -5.27 1.35
N LEU A 189 23.35 -4.44 0.90
CA LEU A 189 23.53 -3.59 -0.27
C LEU A 189 24.23 -2.31 0.18
N VAL A 190 25.38 -2.02 -0.42
CA VAL A 190 26.12 -0.77 -0.22
C VAL A 190 25.87 0.14 -1.42
N LEU A 191 25.25 1.30 -1.20
CA LEU A 191 24.99 2.32 -2.22
C LEU A 191 25.84 3.57 -1.99
N THR A 192 26.71 3.88 -2.94
CA THR A 192 27.53 5.10 -3.01
C THR A 192 28.19 5.24 -4.38
N ASN A 193 28.41 6.45 -4.89
CA ASN A 193 29.20 6.66 -6.09
C ASN A 193 30.68 6.29 -5.84
N ARG A 194 31.08 5.13 -6.33
CA ARG A 194 32.42 4.55 -6.15
C ARG A 194 33.52 5.26 -6.94
N ASN A 195 33.15 6.04 -7.96
CA ASN A 195 34.09 6.88 -8.71
C ASN A 195 34.51 8.12 -7.90
N ARG A 196 33.76 8.47 -6.85
CA ARG A 196 34.09 9.54 -5.92
C ARG A 196 34.75 9.01 -4.66
N SER A 197 36.05 9.28 -4.51
CA SER A 197 36.84 8.95 -3.33
C SER A 197 36.78 10.03 -2.23
N GLY A 198 37.09 9.63 -1.00
CA GLY A 198 37.07 10.48 0.20
C GLY A 198 36.39 9.79 1.37
N PRO A 199 36.43 10.37 2.59
CA PRO A 199 35.58 9.95 3.69
C PRO A 199 34.12 10.25 3.33
N LYS A 200 33.23 9.31 3.63
CA LYS A 200 31.79 9.42 3.42
C LYS A 200 31.05 9.04 4.70
N PRO A 201 30.14 9.87 5.24
CA PRO A 201 29.31 9.49 6.36
C PRO A 201 28.40 8.33 5.98
N ARG A 202 28.16 7.44 6.95
CA ARG A 202 27.48 6.17 6.72
C ARG A 202 26.09 6.17 7.32
N PHE A 203 25.11 5.73 6.55
CA PHE A 203 23.78 5.41 7.06
C PHE A 203 23.60 3.89 6.99
N LEU A 204 23.31 3.25 8.11
CA LEU A 204 22.92 1.84 8.16
C LEU A 204 21.40 1.73 8.33
N LEU A 205 20.74 1.07 7.38
CA LEU A 205 19.33 0.71 7.44
C LEU A 205 19.19 -0.80 7.57
N VAL A 206 18.50 -1.26 8.62
CA VAL A 206 18.24 -2.69 8.88
C VAL A 206 16.73 -2.91 8.87
N ALA A 207 16.27 -4.02 8.29
CA ALA A 207 14.85 -4.37 8.21
C ALA A 207 14.63 -5.87 8.40
N ALA A 208 13.37 -6.25 8.68
CA ALA A 208 12.95 -7.62 8.90
C ALA A 208 13.78 -8.37 9.96
N THR A 209 14.07 -7.70 11.09
CA THR A 209 14.67 -8.32 12.29
C THR A 209 13.68 -9.27 12.96
N HIS A 210 12.39 -8.90 13.03
CA HIS A 210 11.32 -9.86 13.32
C HIS A 210 10.64 -10.32 12.03
N ALA A 211 10.33 -11.61 11.97
CA ALA A 211 9.89 -12.27 10.74
C ALA A 211 8.55 -11.76 10.18
N ARG A 212 7.49 -11.70 10.99
CA ARG A 212 6.11 -11.30 10.60
C ARG A 212 5.94 -9.86 10.11
N GLU A 213 6.94 -9.00 10.25
CA GLU A 213 6.85 -7.56 10.01
C GLU A 213 7.05 -7.26 8.51
N LEU A 214 6.08 -7.66 7.68
CA LEU A 214 6.30 -7.82 6.22
C LEU A 214 6.75 -6.53 5.53
N ALA A 215 6.11 -5.40 5.83
CA ALA A 215 6.32 -4.11 5.19
C ALA A 215 7.76 -3.54 5.31
N THR A 216 8.53 -4.01 6.30
CA THR A 216 9.86 -3.47 6.64
C THR A 216 10.88 -3.69 5.51
N ALA A 217 10.97 -4.93 5.01
CA ALA A 217 11.88 -5.33 3.93
C ALA A 217 11.53 -4.63 2.60
N GLU A 218 10.23 -4.44 2.32
CA GLU A 218 9.77 -3.75 1.11
C GLU A 218 10.11 -2.26 1.15
N LEU A 219 9.87 -1.57 2.28
CA LEU A 219 10.28 -0.16 2.44
C LEU A 219 11.79 0.03 2.21
N ALA A 220 12.62 -0.84 2.80
CA ALA A 220 14.07 -0.81 2.61
C ALA A 220 14.44 -1.05 1.13
N THR A 221 13.84 -2.06 0.49
CA THR A 221 14.09 -2.37 -0.93
C THR A 221 13.71 -1.19 -1.84
N ARG A 222 12.54 -0.60 -1.64
CA ARG A 222 12.04 0.55 -2.42
C ARG A 222 12.87 1.82 -2.18
N PHE A 223 13.49 1.98 -1.01
CA PHE A 223 14.44 3.06 -0.75
C PHE A 223 15.72 2.90 -1.57
N ALA A 224 16.28 1.69 -1.67
CA ALA A 224 17.41 1.42 -2.55
C ALA A 224 17.08 1.67 -4.03
N GLU A 225 15.92 1.19 -4.50
CA GLU A 225 15.45 1.40 -5.87
C GLU A 225 15.24 2.90 -6.19
N LEU A 226 14.69 3.68 -5.25
CA LEU A 226 14.55 5.13 -5.37
C LEU A 226 15.91 5.82 -5.53
N LEU A 227 16.88 5.49 -4.68
CA LEU A 227 18.20 6.12 -4.70
C LEU A 227 18.96 5.82 -6.01
N VAL A 228 18.90 4.59 -6.50
CA VAL A 228 19.55 4.21 -7.77
C VAL A 228 18.84 4.84 -8.97
N SER A 229 17.51 4.74 -9.05
CA SER A 229 16.72 5.24 -10.20
C SER A 229 16.71 6.77 -10.34
N ARG A 230 16.99 7.51 -9.25
CA ARG A 230 17.04 8.98 -9.25
C ARG A 230 18.46 9.54 -9.25
N TYR A 231 19.49 8.71 -9.11
CA TYR A 231 20.88 9.17 -9.24
C TYR A 231 21.13 9.76 -10.64
N GLY A 232 21.76 10.94 -10.68
CA GLY A 232 21.95 11.69 -11.91
C GLY A 232 20.70 12.38 -12.46
N VAL A 233 19.54 12.31 -11.77
CA VAL A 233 18.28 12.98 -12.14
C VAL A 233 17.85 13.96 -11.06
N ASP A 234 17.76 13.48 -9.82
CA ASP A 234 17.48 14.27 -8.63
C ASP A 234 18.80 14.80 -8.04
N ALA A 235 18.85 16.09 -7.71
CA ALA A 235 20.07 16.72 -7.22
C ALA A 235 20.45 16.26 -5.81
N ASP A 236 19.45 16.06 -4.93
CA ASP A 236 19.66 15.62 -3.56
C ASP A 236 20.17 14.18 -3.50
N ILE A 237 19.49 13.27 -4.20
CA ILE A 237 19.88 11.86 -4.26
C ILE A 237 21.27 11.69 -4.91
N THR A 238 21.60 12.51 -5.91
CA THR A 238 22.93 12.47 -6.52
C THR A 238 24.02 12.88 -5.53
N TRP A 239 23.88 14.00 -4.80
CA TRP A 239 24.92 14.39 -3.85
C TRP A 239 24.99 13.47 -2.64
N LEU A 240 23.87 12.89 -2.22
CA LEU A 240 23.85 11.86 -1.19
C LEU A 240 24.75 10.68 -1.58
N LEU A 241 24.56 10.07 -2.76
CA LEU A 241 25.44 8.97 -3.17
C LEU A 241 26.88 9.43 -3.49
N ASP A 242 27.09 10.66 -3.92
CA ASP A 242 28.43 11.23 -4.11
C ASP A 242 29.21 11.32 -2.79
N TYR A 243 28.62 11.87 -1.74
CA TYR A 243 29.32 12.25 -0.51
C TYR A 243 29.01 11.35 0.71
N HIS A 244 28.04 10.45 0.63
CA HIS A 244 27.61 9.52 1.69
C HIS A 244 27.61 8.06 1.19
N GLU A 245 27.47 7.11 2.12
CA GLU A 245 27.39 5.67 1.87
C GLU A 245 26.18 5.10 2.63
N LEU A 246 25.19 4.54 1.92
CA LEU A 246 24.11 3.78 2.53
C LEU A 246 24.52 2.30 2.57
N HIS A 247 24.36 1.68 3.74
CA HIS A 247 24.46 0.25 3.94
C HIS A 247 23.07 -0.26 4.31
N LEU A 248 22.54 -1.24 3.57
CA LEU A 248 21.15 -1.67 3.70
C LEU A 248 21.06 -3.19 3.85
N ILE A 249 20.55 -3.65 4.99
CA ILE A 249 20.27 -5.06 5.29
C ILE A 249 18.75 -5.24 5.26
N ALA A 250 18.21 -5.74 4.15
CA ALA A 250 16.76 -5.83 3.94
C ALA A 250 16.10 -7.03 4.64
N GLN A 251 16.89 -8.08 4.91
CA GLN A 251 16.45 -9.31 5.59
C GLN A 251 17.47 -9.64 6.68
N ALA A 252 17.25 -9.15 7.90
CA ALA A 252 18.07 -9.49 9.06
C ALA A 252 17.75 -10.88 9.64
N ASN A 253 16.56 -11.41 9.38
CA ASN A 253 16.07 -12.72 9.84
C ASN A 253 15.41 -13.49 8.68
N PRO A 254 16.18 -13.96 7.70
CA PRO A 254 15.64 -14.63 6.52
C PRO A 254 14.97 -15.98 6.85
N ASP A 255 15.58 -16.80 7.74
CA ASP A 255 15.03 -18.11 8.15
C ASP A 255 13.64 -17.94 8.79
N GLY A 256 13.52 -17.07 9.79
CA GLY A 256 12.24 -16.76 10.42
C GLY A 256 11.25 -16.15 9.41
N ARG A 257 11.71 -15.28 8.50
CA ARG A 257 10.87 -14.69 7.45
C ARG A 257 10.22 -15.75 6.58
N LYS A 258 10.86 -16.90 6.29
CA LYS A 258 10.21 -18.00 5.54
C LYS A 258 8.99 -18.58 6.24
N HIS A 259 8.98 -18.65 7.58
CA HIS A 259 7.78 -19.03 8.34
C HIS A 259 6.66 -17.97 8.22
N ALA A 260 7.00 -16.68 8.22
CA ALA A 260 6.04 -15.60 8.02
C ALA A 260 5.48 -15.55 6.59
N GLU A 261 6.32 -15.80 5.58
CA GLU A 261 5.92 -15.96 4.19
C GLU A 261 5.05 -17.19 3.95
N ALA A 262 5.12 -18.20 4.84
CA ALA A 262 4.23 -19.36 4.90
C ALA A 262 2.98 -19.15 5.79
N GLY A 263 2.67 -17.90 6.15
CA GLY A 263 1.43 -17.52 6.86
C GLY A 263 1.47 -17.63 8.39
N MET A 264 2.60 -18.02 8.98
CA MET A 264 2.74 -18.07 10.44
C MET A 264 3.01 -16.66 10.99
N ALA A 265 2.46 -16.32 12.16
CA ALA A 265 2.79 -15.07 12.85
C ALA A 265 4.17 -15.13 13.57
N TRP A 266 5.17 -15.70 12.90
CA TRP A 266 6.50 -15.95 13.43
C TRP A 266 7.25 -14.65 13.75
N ARG A 267 8.00 -14.63 14.85
CA ARG A 267 8.73 -13.42 15.32
C ARG A 267 10.25 -13.61 15.30
N LYS A 268 10.72 -14.69 15.93
CA LYS A 268 12.12 -15.00 16.24
C LYS A 268 12.91 -15.49 15.01
N ASN A 269 14.20 -15.83 15.15
CA ASN A 269 14.89 -16.71 14.16
C ASN A 269 14.38 -18.17 14.31
N THR A 270 15.12 -19.18 13.86
CA THR A 270 14.70 -20.60 13.92
C THR A 270 15.56 -21.50 14.83
N ASP A 271 16.37 -20.95 15.74
CA ASP A 271 17.17 -21.74 16.70
C ASP A 271 16.31 -22.70 17.55
N ASN A 272 16.59 -23.99 17.41
CA ASN A 272 15.87 -25.10 18.04
C ASN A 272 16.67 -25.85 19.11
N LEU A 273 17.90 -25.43 19.44
CA LEU A 273 18.79 -26.17 20.35
C LEU A 273 18.52 -25.91 21.84
N HIS A 274 17.72 -24.90 22.17
CA HIS A 274 17.53 -24.45 23.56
C HIS A 274 16.41 -25.14 24.33
N GLY A 275 15.88 -26.24 23.82
CA GLY A 275 15.04 -27.16 24.59
C GLY A 275 13.56 -26.78 24.68
N CYS A 276 13.10 -25.80 23.89
CA CYS A 276 11.67 -25.62 23.69
C CYS A 276 11.11 -26.81 22.88
N THR A 277 10.11 -27.52 23.42
CA THR A 277 9.58 -28.75 22.82
C THR A 277 8.53 -28.52 21.75
N ASN A 278 8.04 -27.28 21.59
CA ASN A 278 7.06 -26.92 20.57
C ASN A 278 7.78 -26.27 19.38
N PRO A 279 7.79 -26.89 18.18
CA PRO A 279 8.42 -26.30 16.99
C PRO A 279 7.83 -24.95 16.59
N ALA A 280 6.57 -24.67 16.92
CA ALA A 280 5.93 -23.37 16.65
C ALA A 280 6.44 -22.22 17.56
N GLN A 281 7.35 -22.51 18.50
CA GLN A 281 7.90 -21.56 19.47
C GLN A 281 9.44 -21.56 19.50
N TRP A 282 10.10 -22.22 18.54
CA TRP A 282 11.56 -22.15 18.38
C TRP A 282 12.05 -20.74 18.04
N GLY A 283 13.36 -20.55 18.17
CA GLY A 283 14.08 -19.31 17.88
C GLY A 283 14.44 -18.48 19.10
N VAL A 284 15.28 -17.49 18.83
CA VAL A 284 15.67 -16.38 19.70
C VAL A 284 15.15 -15.07 19.12
N ASP A 285 14.69 -14.17 19.99
CA ASP A 285 14.35 -12.81 19.60
C ASP A 285 15.65 -12.03 19.34
N LEU A 286 15.97 -11.81 18.07
CA LEU A 286 17.20 -11.10 17.66
C LEU A 286 17.29 -9.70 18.28
N ASN A 287 16.14 -9.03 18.47
CA ASN A 287 16.07 -7.71 19.11
C ASN A 287 15.97 -7.80 20.65
N ARG A 288 16.37 -8.95 21.22
CA ARG A 288 16.73 -9.15 22.63
C ARG A 288 18.11 -9.79 22.81
N ASN A 289 18.83 -10.06 21.72
CA ASN A 289 20.08 -10.80 21.75
C ASN A 289 21.35 -9.93 21.69
N HIS A 290 21.28 -8.67 21.26
CA HIS A 290 22.46 -7.80 21.15
C HIS A 290 23.19 -7.62 22.49
N SER A 291 24.51 -7.48 22.42
CA SER A 291 25.37 -7.61 23.60
C SER A 291 25.35 -6.43 24.59
N PHE A 292 24.76 -5.30 24.22
CA PHE A 292 24.67 -4.13 25.10
C PHE A 292 23.50 -4.30 26.07
N LYS A 293 23.81 -4.29 27.37
CA LYS A 293 22.83 -4.44 28.48
C LYS A 293 21.98 -5.71 28.41
N TRP A 294 22.39 -6.70 27.61
CA TRP A 294 21.75 -8.00 27.43
C TRP A 294 21.31 -8.61 28.77
N GLY A 295 20.06 -9.07 28.81
CA GLY A 295 19.50 -9.75 29.96
C GLY A 295 19.17 -8.86 31.17
N SER A 296 18.98 -7.56 30.94
CA SER A 296 18.30 -6.65 31.87
C SER A 296 16.77 -6.89 31.82
N ALA A 297 15.95 -5.90 32.19
CA ALA A 297 14.49 -6.01 32.08
C ALA A 297 14.03 -6.12 30.61
N GLY A 298 12.79 -6.59 30.38
CA GLY A 298 12.19 -6.59 29.04
C GLY A 298 12.57 -7.76 28.12
N ALA A 299 13.13 -8.84 28.66
CA ALA A 299 13.56 -10.00 27.90
C ALA A 299 13.46 -11.30 28.72
N SER A 300 13.01 -12.39 28.10
CA SER A 300 12.78 -13.66 28.78
C SER A 300 14.00 -14.59 28.77
N THR A 301 14.12 -15.43 29.79
CA THR A 301 15.06 -16.57 29.85
C THR A 301 14.41 -17.90 29.46
N ASP A 302 13.10 -17.95 29.23
CA ASP A 302 12.40 -19.15 28.78
C ASP A 302 12.59 -19.34 27.25
N PRO A 303 13.20 -20.43 26.78
CA PRO A 303 13.38 -20.73 25.36
C PRO A 303 12.09 -20.76 24.54
N CYS A 304 10.93 -21.07 25.14
CA CYS A 304 9.64 -21.04 24.45
C CYS A 304 8.99 -19.65 24.38
N SER A 305 9.52 -18.64 25.10
CA SER A 305 8.99 -17.28 25.04
C SER A 305 9.25 -16.63 23.68
N SER A 306 8.29 -15.84 23.23
CA SER A 306 8.37 -14.96 22.05
C SER A 306 9.45 -13.88 22.15
N VAL A 307 9.82 -13.50 23.38
CA VAL A 307 10.87 -12.52 23.71
C VAL A 307 12.07 -13.20 24.38
N TYR A 308 12.33 -14.47 24.04
CA TYR A 308 13.50 -15.22 24.51
C TYR A 308 14.79 -14.55 24.02
N ARG A 309 15.65 -14.16 24.96
CA ARG A 309 16.88 -13.40 24.70
C ARG A 309 18.08 -14.22 24.20
N GLY A 310 17.90 -15.53 24.01
CA GLY A 310 18.99 -16.47 23.74
C GLY A 310 19.74 -16.95 24.99
N PRO A 311 20.67 -17.90 24.84
CA PRO A 311 21.49 -18.42 25.94
C PRO A 311 22.56 -17.45 26.43
N ALA A 312 23.02 -16.54 25.56
CA ALA A 312 24.09 -15.58 25.81
C ALA A 312 23.90 -14.32 24.96
N ALA A 313 24.56 -13.24 25.35
CA ALA A 313 24.71 -12.03 24.53
C ALA A 313 25.37 -12.35 23.18
N SER A 314 24.76 -11.91 22.08
CA SER A 314 25.21 -12.16 20.70
C SER A 314 25.44 -13.65 20.41
N SER A 315 24.55 -14.52 20.88
CA SER A 315 24.56 -15.96 20.58
C SER A 315 24.15 -16.27 19.15
N GLU A 316 23.23 -15.48 18.59
CA GLU A 316 22.68 -15.75 17.26
C GLU A 316 23.66 -15.31 16.17
N PRO A 317 23.89 -16.11 15.12
CA PRO A 317 24.81 -15.75 14.04
C PRO A 317 24.35 -14.48 13.31
N GLU A 318 23.04 -14.22 13.23
CA GLU A 318 22.49 -12.99 12.64
C GLU A 318 22.84 -11.75 13.47
N THR A 319 22.61 -11.81 14.79
CA THR A 319 22.97 -10.74 15.72
C THR A 319 24.48 -10.50 15.71
N ALA A 320 25.28 -11.57 15.72
CA ALA A 320 26.74 -11.49 15.69
C ALA A 320 27.28 -10.89 14.38
N ALA A 321 26.68 -11.23 13.23
CA ALA A 321 27.00 -10.66 11.92
C ALA A 321 26.72 -9.15 11.88
N ILE A 322 25.53 -8.72 12.35
CA ILE A 322 25.14 -7.31 12.40
C ILE A 322 26.06 -6.52 13.34
N GLU A 323 26.39 -7.04 14.52
CA GLU A 323 27.36 -6.42 15.43
C GLU A 323 28.76 -6.29 14.80
N ALA A 324 29.27 -7.38 14.21
CA ALA A 324 30.58 -7.40 13.59
C ALA A 324 30.65 -6.39 12.43
N TYR A 325 29.63 -6.36 11.58
CA TYR A 325 29.53 -5.43 10.47
C TYR A 325 29.39 -3.98 10.94
N GLY A 326 28.56 -3.69 11.94
CA GLY A 326 28.41 -2.36 12.54
C GLY A 326 29.75 -1.79 13.05
N ARG A 327 30.61 -2.62 13.63
CA ARG A 327 31.98 -2.25 14.05
C ARG A 327 32.96 -2.00 12.88
N THR A 328 32.64 -2.43 11.66
CA THR A 328 33.37 -2.04 10.43
C THR A 328 32.88 -0.70 9.86
N LEU A 329 31.61 -0.36 10.14
CA LEU A 329 30.98 0.86 9.64
C LEU A 329 31.32 2.06 10.50
N PHE A 330 31.22 1.92 11.83
CA PHE A 330 31.34 3.02 12.78
C PHE A 330 32.44 2.77 13.81
N ALA A 331 33.22 3.80 14.10
CA ALA A 331 34.16 3.78 15.21
C ALA A 331 33.39 4.00 16.53
N ASP A 332 33.81 3.32 17.59
CA ASP A 332 33.38 3.70 18.94
C ASP A 332 33.90 5.10 19.27
N ARG A 333 32.96 6.00 19.53
CA ARG A 333 33.18 7.42 19.84
C ARG A 333 32.72 7.77 21.26
N ARG A 334 32.15 6.82 22.00
CA ARG A 334 31.52 7.03 23.30
C ARG A 334 32.50 6.73 24.45
N GLY A 335 32.14 7.08 25.68
CA GLY A 335 32.90 6.70 26.88
C GLY A 335 32.42 5.37 27.48
N ASP A 336 33.31 4.74 28.26
CA ASP A 336 33.07 3.44 28.93
C ASP A 336 31.84 3.43 29.86
N GLY A 337 31.35 4.59 30.34
CA GLY A 337 30.26 4.70 31.32
C GLY A 337 28.89 5.00 30.71
N ASP A 338 27.80 4.49 31.30
CA ASP A 338 26.41 4.68 30.83
C ASP A 338 25.97 6.15 30.69
N THR A 339 26.61 7.06 31.44
CA THR A 339 26.33 8.50 31.42
C THR A 339 27.16 9.28 30.40
N ASP A 340 28.12 8.64 29.74
CA ASP A 340 29.04 9.33 28.82
C ASP A 340 28.34 9.58 27.46
N PRO A 341 28.30 10.84 26.98
CA PRO A 341 27.74 11.16 25.67
C PRO A 341 28.71 10.87 24.53
N ALA A 342 28.16 10.58 23.36
CA ALA A 342 28.90 10.66 22.12
C ALA A 342 29.24 12.14 21.80
N PRO A 343 30.44 12.43 21.27
CA PRO A 343 30.81 13.74 20.76
C PRO A 343 29.80 14.28 19.73
N ALA A 344 29.52 15.59 19.76
CA ALA A 344 28.56 16.21 18.86
C ALA A 344 28.97 16.16 17.37
N ASP A 345 30.25 15.93 17.07
CA ASP A 345 30.82 15.70 15.74
C ASP A 345 30.86 14.20 15.36
N THR A 346 30.15 13.33 16.08
CA THR A 346 30.03 11.92 15.69
C THR A 346 29.21 11.80 14.41
N GLU A 347 29.85 11.32 13.35
CA GLU A 347 29.22 10.99 12.06
C GLU A 347 28.66 9.57 12.10
N GLY A 348 27.62 9.35 11.29
CA GLY A 348 26.97 8.05 11.14
C GLY A 348 25.57 8.01 11.72
N LEU A 349 24.68 7.23 11.13
CA LEU A 349 23.31 7.03 11.59
C LEU A 349 22.93 5.56 11.43
N MET A 350 22.14 5.03 12.35
CA MET A 350 21.53 3.71 12.22
C MET A 350 20.01 3.80 12.41
N ILE A 351 19.25 3.07 11.59
CA ILE A 351 17.81 2.86 11.77
C ILE A 351 17.52 1.36 11.57
N THR A 352 16.83 0.75 12.53
CA THR A 352 16.15 -0.55 12.35
C THR A 352 14.66 -0.31 12.10
N VAL A 353 14.08 -1.04 11.15
CA VAL A 353 12.69 -0.87 10.71
C VAL A 353 11.90 -2.11 11.10
N HIS A 354 10.83 -1.87 11.86
CA HIS A 354 9.95 -2.84 12.50
C HIS A 354 8.47 -2.54 12.16
N SER A 355 7.55 -3.40 12.58
CA SER A 355 6.13 -3.03 12.68
C SER A 355 5.44 -3.72 13.86
N PHE A 356 4.43 -3.13 14.51
CA PHE A 356 3.72 -1.90 14.16
C PHE A 356 3.57 -0.94 15.34
N GLY A 357 3.11 0.28 15.07
CA GLY A 357 2.83 1.26 16.13
C GLY A 357 2.84 2.72 15.69
N ASN A 358 3.34 3.05 14.50
CA ASN A 358 3.61 4.42 14.04
C ASN A 358 4.52 5.19 15.02
N LEU A 359 5.68 4.61 15.33
CA LEU A 359 6.64 5.13 16.32
C LEU A 359 8.02 5.39 15.72
N VAL A 360 8.72 6.37 16.28
CA VAL A 360 10.14 6.63 16.09
C VAL A 360 10.79 6.59 17.46
N LEU A 361 11.29 5.42 17.83
CA LEU A 361 11.93 5.17 19.11
C LEU A 361 13.43 5.46 19.03
N HIS A 362 14.00 5.91 20.14
CA HIS A 362 15.44 6.06 20.32
C HIS A 362 15.87 5.52 21.69
N SER A 363 17.18 5.45 21.93
CA SER A 363 17.70 4.99 23.21
C SER A 363 17.24 5.83 24.42
N TRP A 364 17.01 5.24 25.60
CA TRP A 364 17.18 3.81 25.90
C TRP A 364 15.87 3.02 25.87
N GLY A 365 15.95 1.76 25.44
CA GLY A 365 15.03 0.68 25.78
C GLY A 365 15.32 0.05 27.16
N TRP A 366 16.59 -0.12 27.52
CA TRP A 366 16.99 -0.77 28.79
C TRP A 366 16.79 0.06 30.07
N SER A 367 16.58 1.37 29.93
CA SER A 367 16.57 2.31 31.06
C SER A 367 15.52 3.41 30.89
N ALA A 368 14.76 3.68 31.95
CA ALA A 368 13.87 4.84 32.02
C ALA A 368 14.62 6.17 32.25
N ALA A 369 15.89 6.12 32.68
CA ALA A 369 16.73 7.31 32.76
C ALA A 369 17.16 7.74 31.34
N PRO A 370 17.14 9.03 30.97
CA PRO A 370 17.45 9.45 29.60
C PRO A 370 18.85 9.04 29.10
N ALA A 371 18.95 8.81 27.79
CA ALA A 371 20.23 8.71 27.10
C ALA A 371 21.10 9.98 27.27
N PRO A 372 22.43 9.88 27.37
CA PRO A 372 23.33 11.04 27.45
C PRO A 372 23.15 12.08 26.33
N ASN A 373 22.75 11.66 25.12
CA ASN A 373 22.43 12.51 23.97
C ASN A 373 20.90 12.62 23.73
N ALA A 374 20.05 12.37 24.74
CA ALA A 374 18.59 12.24 24.58
C ALA A 374 17.93 13.47 23.94
N SER A 375 18.42 14.69 24.19
CA SER A 375 17.88 15.88 23.53
C SER A 375 18.12 15.82 22.02
N GLN A 376 19.36 15.60 21.57
CA GLN A 376 19.67 15.51 20.15
C GLN A 376 19.00 14.30 19.48
N LEU A 377 18.90 13.16 20.20
CA LEU A 377 18.19 11.97 19.72
C LEU A 377 16.71 12.29 19.47
N ALA A 378 16.03 12.95 20.42
CA ALA A 378 14.64 13.34 20.28
C ALA A 378 14.44 14.39 19.16
N THR A 379 15.31 15.41 19.07
CA THR A 379 15.23 16.45 18.01
C THR A 379 15.32 15.83 16.60
N LEU A 380 16.25 14.90 16.38
CA LEU A 380 16.36 14.18 15.11
C LEU A 380 15.17 13.24 14.88
N GLY A 381 14.70 12.53 15.91
CA GLY A 381 13.47 11.73 15.83
C GLY A 381 12.25 12.56 15.38
N ARG A 382 12.13 13.80 15.90
CA ARG A 382 11.07 14.74 15.53
C ARG A 382 11.17 15.29 14.10
N LYS A 383 12.37 15.36 13.53
CA LYS A 383 12.54 15.64 12.08
C LYS A 383 12.04 14.47 11.23
N PHE A 384 12.25 13.21 11.64
CA PHE A 384 11.67 12.06 10.95
C PHE A 384 10.14 12.07 11.04
N ALA A 385 9.61 12.29 12.26
CA ALA A 385 8.19 12.40 12.54
C ALA A 385 7.47 13.50 11.75
N PHE A 386 8.17 14.56 11.34
CA PHE A 386 7.60 15.59 10.47
C PHE A 386 7.11 15.01 9.12
N TYR A 387 7.75 13.95 8.60
CA TYR A 387 7.37 13.33 7.32
C TYR A 387 6.41 12.15 7.47
N ASN A 388 6.60 11.28 8.47
CA ASN A 388 5.77 10.08 8.66
C ASN A 388 4.65 10.22 9.70
N GLY A 389 4.64 11.31 10.49
CA GLY A 389 3.61 11.60 11.49
C GLY A 389 3.72 10.78 12.78
N TYR A 390 4.82 10.04 12.98
CA TYR A 390 4.95 9.04 14.03
C TYR A 390 5.26 9.65 15.41
N THR A 391 4.89 8.96 16.49
CA THR A 391 5.19 9.41 17.86
C THR A 391 6.65 9.14 18.21
N VAL A 392 7.32 10.12 18.82
CA VAL A 392 8.77 10.08 19.12
C VAL A 392 9.02 9.92 20.63
N GLY A 393 9.96 9.05 21.01
CA GLY A 393 10.54 9.08 22.35
C GLY A 393 11.49 7.93 22.65
N ALA A 394 11.92 7.83 23.91
CA ALA A 394 12.82 6.75 24.33
C ALA A 394 12.04 5.43 24.47
N GLY A 395 12.59 4.33 23.94
CA GLY A 395 11.93 3.02 23.87
C GLY A 395 11.26 2.61 25.19
N ASN A 396 11.99 2.72 26.30
CA ASN A 396 11.52 2.36 27.63
C ASN A 396 10.26 3.14 28.07
N THR A 397 10.30 4.47 27.92
CA THR A 397 9.29 5.39 28.44
C THR A 397 8.12 5.62 27.50
N THR A 398 8.30 5.37 26.20
CA THR A 398 7.24 5.49 25.18
C THR A 398 6.49 4.17 25.03
N LEU A 399 7.20 3.04 24.94
CA LEU A 399 6.62 1.70 24.95
C LEU A 399 6.80 1.05 26.33
N TYR A 400 7.81 0.20 26.46
CA TYR A 400 8.06 -0.65 27.61
C TYR A 400 9.56 -0.96 27.68
N PRO A 401 10.09 -1.42 28.83
CA PRO A 401 11.49 -1.80 28.93
C PRO A 401 11.83 -2.95 27.97
N THR A 402 12.97 -2.83 27.28
CA THR A 402 13.58 -3.86 26.43
C THR A 402 15.06 -4.00 26.82
N SER A 403 15.74 -5.09 26.46
CA SER A 403 17.20 -5.10 26.56
C SER A 403 17.82 -6.12 25.61
N GLY A 404 19.05 -5.84 25.18
CA GLY A 404 19.65 -6.54 24.05
C GLY A 404 19.00 -6.19 22.70
N ASP A 405 18.37 -5.02 22.62
CA ASP A 405 17.88 -4.43 21.39
C ASP A 405 19.00 -3.74 20.58
N MET A 406 18.75 -3.58 19.28
CA MET A 406 19.75 -3.20 18.30
C MET A 406 20.15 -1.73 18.38
N ASP A 407 19.18 -0.83 18.62
CA ASP A 407 19.43 0.61 18.71
C ASP A 407 20.19 0.98 20.00
N ASP A 408 19.86 0.41 21.16
CA ASP A 408 20.69 0.59 22.35
C ASP A 408 22.09 0.01 22.19
N TRP A 409 22.28 -1.02 21.36
CA TRP A 409 23.62 -1.50 21.04
C TRP A 409 24.41 -0.51 20.19
N PHE A 410 23.85 0.01 19.08
CA PHE A 410 24.56 0.97 18.22
C PHE A 410 24.88 2.27 18.97
N TYR A 411 23.92 2.80 19.74
CA TYR A 411 24.14 4.00 20.52
C TYR A 411 25.04 3.75 21.75
N GLY A 412 24.76 2.70 22.53
CA GLY A 412 25.46 2.43 23.78
C GLY A 412 26.89 1.93 23.60
N THR A 413 27.16 1.17 22.52
CA THR A 413 28.47 0.58 22.24
C THR A 413 29.34 1.44 21.33
N LEU A 414 28.76 2.21 20.40
CA LEU A 414 29.52 2.96 19.40
C LEU A 414 29.31 4.49 19.48
N GLY A 415 28.27 4.96 20.18
CA GLY A 415 27.88 6.37 20.20
C GLY A 415 27.18 6.84 18.92
N VAL A 416 26.74 5.90 18.07
CA VAL A 416 26.02 6.21 16.83
C VAL A 416 24.56 6.50 17.19
N PRO A 417 23.97 7.62 16.74
CA PRO A 417 22.53 7.82 16.90
C PRO A 417 21.78 6.70 16.18
N ALA A 418 20.92 6.02 16.92
CA ALA A 418 20.23 4.81 16.50
C ALA A 418 18.74 4.91 16.84
N TYR A 419 17.91 4.37 15.96
CA TYR A 419 16.45 4.46 16.06
C TYR A 419 15.76 3.17 15.64
N THR A 420 14.62 2.91 16.25
CA THR A 420 13.64 1.92 15.81
C THR A 420 12.44 2.63 15.20
N PHE A 421 12.10 2.31 13.95
CA PHE A 421 10.89 2.80 13.28
C PHE A 421 9.82 1.71 13.29
N GLU A 422 8.72 1.91 14.01
CA GLU A 422 7.57 0.99 14.01
C GLU A 422 6.54 1.43 12.95
N LEU A 423 6.49 0.73 11.83
CA LEU A 423 5.64 1.09 10.68
C LEU A 423 4.17 0.70 10.88
N GLY A 424 3.25 1.62 10.54
CA GLY A 424 1.85 1.27 10.31
C GLY A 424 1.11 0.73 11.54
N THR A 425 0.12 -0.12 11.29
CA THR A 425 -0.86 -0.61 12.28
C THR A 425 -1.03 -2.14 12.30
N ALA A 426 -0.24 -2.89 11.54
CA ALA A 426 -0.28 -4.35 11.51
C ALA A 426 1.07 -4.97 11.10
N PHE A 427 1.34 -6.20 11.56
CA PHE A 427 2.47 -7.02 11.08
C PHE A 427 2.31 -7.35 9.59
N PHE A 428 1.13 -7.89 9.25
CA PHE A 428 0.69 -8.18 7.89
C PHE A 428 -0.12 -6.99 7.34
N GLN A 429 0.54 -5.84 7.15
CA GLN A 429 -0.12 -4.64 6.67
C GLN A 429 -0.59 -4.80 5.21
N SER A 430 -1.85 -4.49 4.90
CA SER A 430 -2.37 -4.57 3.53
C SER A 430 -1.59 -3.70 2.54
N CYS A 431 -1.40 -4.20 1.32
CA CYS A 431 -0.65 -3.51 0.26
C CYS A 431 -1.20 -2.12 -0.06
N SER A 432 -2.53 -1.97 -0.10
CA SER A 432 -3.18 -0.68 -0.33
C SER A 432 -2.87 0.33 0.78
N TYR A 433 -2.82 -0.10 2.04
CA TYR A 433 -2.45 0.78 3.15
C TYR A 433 -0.97 1.14 3.12
N PHE A 434 -0.09 0.18 2.80
CA PHE A 434 1.35 0.40 2.69
C PHE A 434 1.70 1.44 1.62
N GLU A 435 1.24 1.23 0.38
CA GLU A 435 1.51 2.14 -0.75
C GLU A 435 0.93 3.54 -0.50
N ALA A 436 -0.28 3.65 0.08
CA ALA A 436 -0.94 4.93 0.31
C ALA A 436 -0.42 5.71 1.52
N ASN A 437 -0.13 5.05 2.66
CA ASN A 437 0.09 5.73 3.95
C ASN A 437 1.52 5.57 4.49
N ILE A 438 2.20 4.45 4.20
CA ILE A 438 3.51 4.12 4.81
C ILE A 438 4.67 4.48 3.87
N LEU A 439 4.58 4.10 2.59
CA LEU A 439 5.73 4.10 1.69
C LEU A 439 6.30 5.51 1.47
N ASN A 440 5.53 6.41 0.86
CA ASN A 440 6.05 7.71 0.47
C ASN A 440 6.49 8.57 1.68
N SER A 441 5.74 8.52 2.77
CA SER A 441 6.01 9.29 4.00
C SER A 441 7.31 8.84 4.67
N ASN A 442 7.53 7.52 4.82
CA ASN A 442 8.77 7.00 5.36
C ASN A 442 9.96 7.10 4.39
N LEU A 443 9.76 7.04 3.07
CA LEU A 443 10.83 7.33 2.10
C LEU A 443 11.37 8.76 2.27
N GLN A 444 10.52 9.76 2.56
CA GLN A 444 10.99 11.12 2.86
C GLN A 444 11.76 11.19 4.20
N ALA A 445 11.29 10.49 5.24
CA ALA A 445 12.01 10.38 6.51
C ALA A 445 13.41 9.73 6.33
N LEU A 446 13.52 8.67 5.52
CA LEU A 446 14.78 8.00 5.19
C LEU A 446 15.73 8.87 4.33
N LEU A 447 15.19 9.70 3.43
CA LEU A 447 15.99 10.70 2.72
C LEU A 447 16.55 11.76 3.68
N TYR A 448 15.75 12.25 4.63
CA TYR A 448 16.22 13.17 5.66
C TYR A 448 17.29 12.52 6.57
N ALA A 449 17.06 11.27 6.99
CA ALA A 449 18.03 10.46 7.73
C ALA A 449 19.38 10.38 7.01
N PHE A 450 19.37 10.10 5.70
CA PHE A 450 20.58 10.02 4.90
C PHE A 450 21.30 11.38 4.79
N LYS A 451 20.56 12.49 4.64
CA LYS A 451 21.12 13.86 4.70
C LYS A 451 21.73 14.21 6.07
N ALA A 452 21.11 13.73 7.16
CA ALA A 452 21.52 14.03 8.52
C ALA A 452 22.78 13.26 8.95
N ALA A 453 23.08 12.11 8.35
CA ALA A 453 24.15 11.19 8.76
C ALA A 453 25.56 11.80 8.86
N ARG A 454 25.86 12.93 8.20
CA ARG A 454 27.12 13.68 8.40
C ARG A 454 27.23 14.37 9.75
N ARG A 455 26.11 14.85 10.30
CA ARG A 455 26.07 15.67 11.53
C ARG A 455 24.80 15.42 12.33
N PRO A 456 24.49 14.16 12.68
CA PRO A 456 23.19 13.76 13.24
C PRO A 456 22.90 14.41 14.61
N TYR A 457 23.93 14.74 15.40
CA TYR A 457 23.77 15.45 16.67
C TYR A 457 23.79 17.00 16.56
N GLN A 458 23.80 17.56 15.36
CA GLN A 458 23.91 19.02 15.14
C GLN A 458 22.96 19.56 14.07
N ALA A 459 22.96 18.98 12.87
CA ALA A 459 22.13 19.45 11.76
C ALA A 459 20.62 19.39 12.04
N PRO A 460 20.10 18.42 12.81
CA PRO A 460 18.67 18.37 13.12
C PRO A 460 18.17 19.48 14.05
N ALA A 461 19.05 20.21 14.73
CA ALA A 461 18.66 21.39 15.51
C ALA A 461 18.58 22.68 14.67
N GLY A 462 18.83 22.60 13.36
CA GLY A 462 18.81 23.76 12.46
C GLY A 462 17.72 23.69 11.36
N PRO A 463 17.63 24.75 10.55
CA PRO A 463 16.54 24.90 9.58
C PRO A 463 16.71 23.97 8.38
N GLU A 464 15.62 23.35 7.93
CA GLU A 464 15.60 22.62 6.66
C GLU A 464 15.38 23.61 5.52
N VAL A 465 16.12 23.43 4.41
CA VAL A 465 15.88 24.19 3.18
C VAL A 465 15.09 23.34 2.19
N THR A 466 13.94 23.83 1.76
CA THR A 466 13.05 23.19 0.78
C THR A 466 12.79 24.13 -0.41
N ASN A 467 12.03 23.66 -1.40
CA ASN A 467 11.60 24.44 -2.58
C ASN A 467 12.76 25.15 -3.33
N VAL A 468 13.94 24.52 -3.38
CA VAL A 468 15.12 25.07 -4.05
C VAL A 468 14.90 25.06 -5.56
N ALA A 469 14.84 26.24 -6.17
CA ALA A 469 14.49 26.42 -7.58
C ALA A 469 15.42 27.42 -8.29
N LEU A 470 15.52 27.29 -9.61
CA LEU A 470 16.36 28.14 -10.47
C LEU A 470 15.59 28.69 -11.67
N ALA A 471 15.68 30.00 -11.88
CA ALA A 471 15.00 30.71 -12.95
C ALA A 471 15.98 31.61 -13.75
N PRO A 472 16.29 31.30 -15.02
CA PRO A 472 16.04 30.03 -15.71
C PRO A 472 16.99 28.92 -15.23
N ALA A 473 16.55 27.66 -15.28
CA ALA A 473 17.39 26.49 -14.94
C ALA A 473 18.44 26.15 -16.03
N VAL A 474 18.30 26.72 -17.23
CA VAL A 474 19.25 26.59 -18.35
C VAL A 474 19.70 27.99 -18.77
N VAL A 475 21.01 28.21 -18.88
CA VAL A 475 21.63 29.51 -19.13
C VAL A 475 22.83 29.42 -20.08
N LEU A 476 23.11 30.51 -20.81
CA LEU A 476 24.40 30.71 -21.48
C LEU A 476 25.49 31.11 -20.46
N PRO A 477 26.78 30.79 -20.73
CA PRO A 477 27.92 31.32 -19.97
C PRO A 477 27.85 32.83 -19.79
N GLY A 478 27.85 33.28 -18.53
CA GLY A 478 27.80 34.70 -18.17
C GLY A 478 26.40 35.28 -17.96
N GLN A 479 25.33 34.52 -18.25
CA GLN A 479 24.00 34.87 -17.76
C GLN A 479 23.89 34.63 -16.25
N VAL A 480 22.88 35.25 -15.64
CA VAL A 480 22.54 35.09 -14.23
C VAL A 480 21.28 34.24 -14.12
N ALA A 481 21.31 33.20 -13.29
CA ALA A 481 20.11 32.51 -12.85
C ALA A 481 19.72 32.99 -11.45
N GLN A 482 18.43 33.21 -11.23
CA GLN A 482 17.88 33.49 -9.90
C GLN A 482 17.64 32.18 -9.17
N LEU A 483 18.19 32.08 -7.96
CA LEU A 483 18.02 30.98 -7.03
C LEU A 483 17.00 31.41 -5.96
N THR A 484 15.95 30.62 -5.78
CA THR A 484 15.00 30.79 -4.67
C THR A 484 14.91 29.52 -3.84
N ALA A 485 14.56 29.65 -2.56
CA ALA A 485 14.34 28.53 -1.65
C ALA A 485 13.48 28.96 -0.45
N LEU A 486 13.07 28.01 0.39
CA LEU A 486 12.40 28.26 1.68
C LEU A 486 13.24 27.63 2.80
N ALA A 487 13.68 28.41 3.78
CA ALA A 487 14.30 27.89 4.99
C ALA A 487 13.26 27.85 6.12
N ALA A 488 13.15 26.74 6.85
CA ALA A 488 12.17 26.60 7.93
C ALA A 488 12.72 25.82 9.14
N ASP A 489 12.65 26.44 10.32
CA ASP A 489 13.11 25.88 11.60
C ASP A 489 11.98 25.36 12.50
N ASN A 490 10.80 25.14 11.94
CA ASN A 490 9.61 24.62 12.64
C ASN A 490 9.16 23.24 12.13
N ARG A 491 9.99 22.57 11.32
CA ARG A 491 9.68 21.28 10.69
C ARG A 491 9.97 20.10 11.62
N TYR A 492 9.20 20.03 12.72
CA TYR A 492 9.25 18.99 13.74
C TYR A 492 7.83 18.46 14.01
N ALA A 493 7.67 17.17 14.29
CA ALA A 493 6.40 16.60 14.76
C ALA A 493 6.65 15.43 15.74
N GLY A 494 5.62 14.63 16.05
CA GLY A 494 5.75 13.41 16.88
C GLY A 494 5.73 13.62 18.40
N GLY A 495 5.22 14.76 18.86
CA GLY A 495 5.03 15.06 20.29
C GLY A 495 6.25 15.69 20.98
N GLY A 496 6.01 16.30 22.14
CA GLY A 496 6.98 17.17 22.81
C GLY A 496 7.10 18.57 22.18
N SER A 497 8.12 19.33 22.57
CA SER A 497 8.40 20.66 22.02
C SER A 497 9.87 20.80 21.63
N GLU A 498 10.11 21.39 20.47
CA GLU A 498 11.42 21.84 20.02
C GLU A 498 11.43 23.38 19.93
N PRO A 499 12.51 24.06 20.34
CA PRO A 499 12.55 25.51 20.31
C PRO A 499 12.90 26.01 18.91
N SER A 500 11.90 26.24 18.04
CA SER A 500 12.12 26.90 16.74
C SER A 500 12.72 28.30 16.90
N GLN A 501 13.71 28.60 16.07
CA GLN A 501 14.49 29.82 16.12
C GLN A 501 14.31 30.63 14.82
N PRO A 502 14.40 31.98 14.87
CA PRO A 502 14.53 32.76 13.66
C PRO A 502 15.74 32.31 12.84
N ILE A 503 15.60 32.29 11.52
CA ILE A 503 16.72 32.11 10.59
C ILE A 503 17.67 33.31 10.76
N ALA A 504 18.98 33.10 10.63
CA ALA A 504 19.99 34.16 10.78
C ALA A 504 20.99 34.24 9.61
N ALA A 505 21.05 33.20 8.78
CA ALA A 505 21.82 33.20 7.53
C ALA A 505 21.37 32.06 6.63
N ALA A 506 21.51 32.25 5.31
CA ALA A 506 21.50 31.16 4.35
C ALA A 506 22.64 31.34 3.35
N ARG A 507 23.10 30.24 2.73
CA ARG A 507 24.19 30.26 1.76
C ARG A 507 24.04 29.17 0.71
N TYR A 508 24.68 29.39 -0.43
CA TYR A 508 24.84 28.38 -1.47
C TYR A 508 26.30 28.16 -1.86
N SER A 509 26.61 27.02 -2.49
CA SER A 509 27.88 26.75 -3.19
C SER A 509 27.61 25.97 -4.48
N VAL A 510 28.59 25.94 -5.39
CA VAL A 510 28.45 25.30 -6.71
C VAL A 510 29.50 24.20 -6.89
N ASP A 511 29.06 23.02 -7.35
CA ASP A 511 29.74 21.73 -7.60
C ASP A 511 30.46 21.08 -6.41
N VAL A 512 31.03 21.90 -5.53
CA VAL A 512 31.66 21.48 -4.28
C VAL A 512 30.80 22.01 -3.13
N PRO A 513 30.31 21.16 -2.22
CA PRO A 513 29.57 21.61 -1.05
C PRO A 513 30.48 22.34 -0.07
N SER A 514 29.89 23.17 0.78
CA SER A 514 30.59 24.00 1.76
C SER A 514 31.57 23.23 2.66
N TRP A 515 31.18 22.02 3.12
CA TRP A 515 32.01 21.19 3.99
C TRP A 515 33.18 20.49 3.27
N ALA A 516 33.13 20.40 1.95
CA ALA A 516 34.23 19.89 1.12
C ALA A 516 35.18 21.01 0.64
N GLY A 517 35.06 22.23 1.20
CA GLY A 517 35.88 23.39 0.85
C GLY A 517 35.34 24.20 -0.33
N GLY A 518 34.09 23.98 -0.75
CA GLY A 518 33.44 24.76 -1.80
C GLY A 518 33.26 26.24 -1.40
N PRO A 519 33.56 27.21 -2.28
CA PRO A 519 33.28 28.61 -2.02
C PRO A 519 31.79 28.85 -1.75
N THR A 520 31.47 29.49 -0.62
CA THR A 520 30.09 29.78 -0.23
C THR A 520 29.71 31.23 -0.47
N TYR A 521 28.52 31.44 -1.01
CA TYR A 521 27.93 32.75 -1.30
C TYR A 521 26.66 32.93 -0.46
N PRO A 522 26.39 34.12 0.10
CA PRO A 522 25.19 34.35 0.90
C PRO A 522 23.93 34.30 0.03
N LEU A 523 22.84 33.82 0.62
CA LEU A 523 21.47 34.09 0.17
C LEU A 523 20.88 35.18 1.07
N MET A 524 19.98 35.97 0.49
CA MET A 524 19.25 37.03 1.18
C MET A 524 17.80 36.58 1.43
N PRO A 525 17.14 37.05 2.50
CA PRO A 525 15.70 36.90 2.68
C PRO A 525 14.96 37.88 1.76
N GLN A 526 13.82 37.45 1.18
CA GLN A 526 13.10 38.18 0.14
C GLN A 526 12.42 39.47 0.63
N ASP A 527 12.13 39.59 1.92
CA ASP A 527 11.63 40.83 2.54
C ASP A 527 12.76 41.77 3.04
N GLY A 528 14.01 41.31 2.98
CA GLY A 528 15.20 42.03 3.37
C GLY A 528 15.65 41.87 4.83
N ALA A 529 14.97 41.07 5.67
CA ALA A 529 15.37 40.80 7.05
C ALA A 529 15.42 39.30 7.35
N PHE A 530 16.37 38.88 8.19
CA PHE A 530 16.37 37.52 8.76
C PHE A 530 15.75 37.63 10.16
N ASP A 531 14.41 37.55 10.24
CA ASP A 531 13.68 37.76 11.50
C ASP A 531 12.53 36.75 11.78
N ALA A 532 12.19 35.88 10.82
CA ALA A 532 11.19 34.84 10.98
C ALA A 532 11.78 33.43 11.19
N ILE A 533 10.98 32.52 11.77
CA ILE A 533 11.31 31.08 11.89
C ILE A 533 11.19 30.32 10.56
N THR A 534 10.64 30.99 9.54
CA THR A 534 10.49 30.50 8.18
C THR A 534 10.76 31.68 7.24
N GLU A 535 11.77 31.56 6.38
CA GLU A 535 12.24 32.62 5.49
C GLU A 535 12.22 32.19 4.03
N ALA A 536 11.67 33.05 3.18
CA ALA A 536 11.78 32.92 1.74
C ALA A 536 13.13 33.50 1.30
N LEU A 537 13.95 32.70 0.63
CA LEU A 537 15.32 33.04 0.25
C LEU A 537 15.40 33.41 -1.23
N GLU A 538 16.31 34.33 -1.55
CA GLU A 538 16.72 34.67 -2.91
C GLU A 538 18.24 34.87 -3.05
N GLY A 539 18.73 34.69 -4.28
CA GLY A 539 20.10 34.98 -4.66
C GLY A 539 20.34 34.85 -6.15
N SER A 540 21.45 35.37 -6.64
CA SER A 540 21.82 35.35 -8.06
C SER A 540 23.10 34.52 -8.27
N ILE A 541 23.04 33.54 -9.18
CA ILE A 541 24.20 32.71 -9.57
C ILE A 541 24.80 33.26 -10.87
N ALA A 542 26.03 33.77 -10.79
CA ALA A 542 26.78 34.24 -11.95
C ALA A 542 27.51 33.08 -12.64
N THR A 543 27.17 32.77 -13.90
CA THR A 543 27.75 31.61 -14.61
C THR A 543 28.98 31.91 -15.46
N ALA A 544 29.53 33.14 -15.39
CA ALA A 544 30.64 33.59 -16.23
C ALA A 544 31.95 32.78 -16.09
N GLY A 545 32.09 31.98 -15.03
CA GLY A 545 33.22 31.06 -14.81
C GLY A 545 32.83 29.58 -14.78
N LEU A 546 31.57 29.24 -15.05
CA LEU A 546 31.12 27.84 -15.11
C LEU A 546 31.36 27.29 -16.52
N THR A 547 31.77 26.03 -16.60
CA THR A 547 31.94 25.30 -17.86
C THR A 547 30.58 25.01 -18.51
N ALA A 548 30.55 24.65 -19.80
CA ALA A 548 29.34 24.08 -20.37
C ALA A 548 29.08 22.69 -19.79
N GLY A 549 27.86 22.42 -19.35
CA GLY A 549 27.46 21.20 -18.66
C GLY A 549 26.44 21.45 -17.56
N ARG A 550 26.13 20.40 -16.81
CA ARG A 550 25.25 20.47 -15.64
C ARG A 550 26.09 20.67 -14.39
N HIS A 551 25.75 21.71 -13.63
CA HIS A 551 26.38 22.10 -12.37
C HIS A 551 25.40 21.90 -11.22
N MET A 552 25.92 21.57 -10.04
CA MET A 552 25.11 21.28 -8.87
C MET A 552 25.19 22.44 -7.87
N VAL A 553 24.04 22.94 -7.42
CA VAL A 553 23.96 24.05 -6.48
C VAL A 553 23.48 23.50 -5.13
N PHE A 554 24.33 23.61 -4.12
CA PHE A 554 24.05 23.22 -2.74
C PHE A 554 23.50 24.42 -1.98
N VAL A 555 22.50 24.22 -1.12
CA VAL A 555 21.91 25.27 -0.28
C VAL A 555 21.73 24.75 1.15
N GLU A 556 22.05 25.61 2.12
CA GLU A 556 21.85 25.35 3.55
C GLU A 556 21.54 26.65 4.29
N ALA A 557 20.82 26.55 5.41
CA ALA A 557 20.44 27.66 6.27
C ALA A 557 20.93 27.44 7.71
N ARG A 558 21.02 28.54 8.45
CA ARG A 558 21.45 28.60 9.84
C ARG A 558 20.48 29.47 10.63
N ASP A 559 20.12 29.02 11.80
CA ASP A 559 19.31 29.76 12.76
C ASP A 559 20.13 30.79 13.57
N THR A 560 19.44 31.46 14.51
CA THR A 560 20.03 32.41 15.47
C THR A 560 20.85 31.76 16.59
N THR A 561 20.72 30.46 16.89
CA THR A 561 21.65 29.77 17.82
C THR A 561 22.98 29.41 17.17
N GLY A 562 23.02 29.34 15.83
CA GLY A 562 24.20 29.02 15.03
C GLY A 562 24.20 27.59 14.46
N ALA A 563 23.11 26.84 14.63
CA ALA A 563 22.89 25.52 14.07
C ALA A 563 22.64 25.59 12.55
N TRP A 564 23.60 25.07 11.77
CA TRP A 564 23.43 24.83 10.33
C TRP A 564 22.65 23.54 10.12
N GLY A 565 21.52 23.62 9.40
CA GLY A 565 20.66 22.48 9.10
C GLY A 565 21.26 21.45 8.11
N VAL A 566 20.41 20.56 7.60
CA VAL A 566 20.77 19.66 6.49
C VAL A 566 20.87 20.45 5.18
N THR A 567 21.62 19.89 4.22
CA THR A 567 21.79 20.49 2.90
C THR A 567 20.70 20.00 1.95
N SER A 568 20.29 20.88 1.04
CA SER A 568 19.46 20.53 -0.13
C SER A 568 20.15 21.01 -1.41
N ALA A 569 19.80 20.45 -2.56
CA ALA A 569 20.44 20.80 -3.83
C ALA A 569 19.47 20.93 -5.01
N VAL A 570 19.95 21.63 -6.05
CA VAL A 570 19.27 21.77 -7.36
C VAL A 570 20.32 21.79 -8.48
N TYR A 571 19.92 21.50 -9.72
CA TYR A 571 20.79 21.60 -10.89
C TYR A 571 20.60 22.91 -11.65
N ILE A 572 21.72 23.50 -12.09
CA ILE A 572 21.75 24.50 -13.17
C ILE A 572 22.46 23.90 -14.40
N THR A 573 21.98 24.20 -15.60
CA THR A 573 22.66 23.78 -16.85
C THR A 573 23.21 24.98 -17.59
N VAL A 574 24.50 24.96 -17.85
CA VAL A 574 25.19 25.97 -18.66
C VAL A 574 25.38 25.40 -20.07
N THR A 575 24.84 26.06 -21.09
CA THR A 575 24.87 25.60 -22.49
C THR A 575 25.69 26.55 -23.37
N ASN A 576 26.49 26.00 -24.30
CA ASN A 576 27.14 26.83 -25.34
C ASN A 576 26.19 27.21 -26.47
N GLU A 577 25.10 26.45 -26.65
CA GLU A 577 24.07 26.75 -27.65
C GLU A 577 23.12 27.82 -27.10
N PRO A 578 22.84 28.90 -27.87
CA PRO A 578 21.87 29.91 -27.46
C PRO A 578 20.49 29.27 -27.34
N THR A 579 19.97 29.24 -26.10
CA THR A 579 18.57 28.91 -25.82
C THR A 579 17.69 29.80 -26.69
N ALA A 580 16.77 29.21 -27.45
CA ALA A 580 15.91 29.96 -28.36
C ALA A 580 15.14 31.01 -27.57
N THR A 581 15.46 32.29 -27.79
CA THR A 581 14.79 33.41 -27.12
C THR A 581 13.30 33.34 -27.45
N PRO A 582 12.39 33.27 -26.45
CA PRO A 582 10.96 33.44 -26.71
C PRO A 582 10.78 34.82 -27.32
N THR A 583 10.49 34.85 -28.62
CA THR A 583 10.40 36.10 -29.36
C THR A 583 9.09 36.77 -28.95
N LEU A 584 9.20 37.90 -28.23
CA LEU A 584 8.06 38.76 -27.93
C LEU A 584 7.47 39.26 -29.25
N VAL A 585 6.42 38.59 -29.73
CA VAL A 585 5.63 39.05 -30.87
C VAL A 585 4.93 40.35 -30.45
N PRO A 586 5.07 41.45 -31.21
CA PRO A 586 4.53 42.75 -30.81
C PRO A 586 3.00 42.75 -30.80
N THR A 587 2.42 43.40 -29.79
CA THR A 587 0.97 43.62 -29.66
C THR A 587 0.33 44.19 -30.92
N SER A 588 -0.56 43.40 -31.53
CA SER A 588 -1.52 43.88 -32.53
C SER A 588 -2.91 44.07 -31.91
N THR A 589 -3.45 45.28 -32.05
CA THR A 589 -4.83 45.68 -31.71
C THR A 589 -5.88 44.78 -32.43
N PRO A 590 -7.12 44.66 -31.92
CA PRO A 590 -7.94 43.49 -32.17
C PRO A 590 -8.55 43.46 -33.57
N SER A 591 -8.57 42.27 -34.16
CA SER A 591 -9.32 41.89 -35.36
C SER A 591 -9.91 40.49 -35.12
N PRO A 592 -10.97 40.07 -35.82
CA PRO A 592 -11.94 39.12 -35.29
C PRO A 592 -11.41 37.68 -35.19
N THR A 593 -12.03 36.94 -34.27
CA THR A 593 -11.92 35.52 -33.96
C THR A 593 -11.33 34.66 -35.09
N PRO A 594 -10.12 34.09 -34.92
CA PRO A 594 -9.61 33.08 -35.84
C PRO A 594 -10.29 31.74 -35.56
N THR A 595 -10.91 31.18 -36.60
CA THR A 595 -11.31 29.76 -36.68
C THR A 595 -10.09 28.86 -36.46
N ALA A 596 -10.31 27.65 -35.92
CA ALA A 596 -9.30 26.64 -35.65
C ALA A 596 -8.25 26.50 -36.76
N SER A 597 -6.97 26.46 -36.35
CA SER A 597 -5.85 26.18 -37.25
C SER A 597 -5.66 24.66 -37.34
N PRO A 598 -5.43 24.07 -38.54
CA PRO A 598 -5.33 22.63 -38.67
C PRO A 598 -4.05 22.08 -38.05
N THR A 599 -4.18 20.93 -37.40
CA THR A 599 -3.07 20.07 -36.96
C THR A 599 -2.12 19.77 -38.13
N PRO A 600 -0.78 19.76 -37.94
CA PRO A 600 0.14 19.45 -39.03
C PRO A 600 -0.12 18.07 -39.65
N ASP A 601 -0.23 18.01 -40.99
CA ASP A 601 -0.68 16.87 -41.85
C ASP A 601 0.15 15.55 -41.77
N SER A 602 0.65 15.14 -40.61
CA SER A 602 1.34 13.86 -40.42
C SER A 602 1.23 13.26 -39.02
N CYS A 603 0.94 14.04 -37.97
CA CYS A 603 0.78 13.48 -36.63
C CYS A 603 -0.63 12.89 -36.44
N THR A 604 -0.69 11.70 -35.81
CA THR A 604 -1.94 11.05 -35.42
C THR A 604 -2.21 11.34 -33.94
N GLU A 605 -3.40 11.85 -33.62
CA GLU A 605 -3.85 11.96 -32.23
C GLU A 605 -4.23 10.56 -31.70
N LEU A 606 -3.80 10.24 -30.47
CA LEU A 606 -4.01 8.93 -29.84
C LEU A 606 -5.04 8.95 -28.71
N LEU A 607 -5.41 10.13 -28.19
CA LEU A 607 -6.46 10.32 -27.20
C LEU A 607 -7.80 10.61 -27.88
N VAL A 608 -8.86 10.05 -27.30
CA VAL A 608 -10.25 10.39 -27.62
C VAL A 608 -10.66 11.56 -26.73
N ASP A 609 -11.33 12.55 -27.31
CA ASP A 609 -11.95 13.70 -26.61
C ASP A 609 -10.96 14.50 -25.73
N GLY A 610 -9.80 14.88 -26.27
CA GLY A 610 -8.79 15.66 -25.55
C GLY A 610 -9.28 17.02 -25.01
N GLY A 611 -10.34 17.59 -25.60
CA GLY A 611 -11.00 18.83 -25.16
C GLY A 611 -12.22 18.64 -24.26
N PHE A 612 -12.59 17.40 -23.92
CA PHE A 612 -13.76 17.08 -23.05
C PHE A 612 -15.12 17.59 -23.58
N GLU A 613 -15.25 17.77 -24.90
CA GLU A 613 -16.44 18.31 -25.57
C GLU A 613 -17.51 17.24 -25.83
N ASP A 614 -17.08 16.01 -26.13
CA ASP A 614 -17.97 14.93 -26.57
C ASP A 614 -18.39 14.00 -25.40
N GLY A 615 -17.75 14.12 -24.23
CA GLY A 615 -18.04 13.33 -23.03
C GLY A 615 -17.55 11.88 -23.12
N THR A 616 -16.54 11.60 -23.95
CA THR A 616 -16.04 10.23 -24.22
C THR A 616 -14.56 10.07 -23.89
N GLY A 617 -14.01 8.86 -23.98
CA GLY A 617 -12.57 8.58 -23.81
C GLY A 617 -12.04 8.63 -22.37
N TRP A 618 -12.36 9.67 -21.61
CA TRP A 618 -11.82 9.92 -20.27
C TRP A 618 -12.62 9.25 -19.16
N VAL A 619 -11.91 8.69 -18.19
CA VAL A 619 -12.50 8.11 -16.97
C VAL A 619 -12.15 8.98 -15.77
N PHE A 620 -13.18 9.61 -15.19
CA PHE A 620 -13.10 10.27 -13.89
C PHE A 620 -13.28 9.23 -12.79
N ALA A 621 -12.27 9.04 -11.94
CA ALA A 621 -12.37 8.08 -10.85
C ALA A 621 -13.27 8.62 -9.73
N LYS A 622 -14.22 7.79 -9.26
CA LYS A 622 -15.06 8.13 -8.11
C LYS A 622 -14.20 8.20 -6.85
N THR A 623 -14.04 9.41 -6.34
CA THR A 623 -13.06 9.81 -5.33
C THR A 623 -13.69 10.85 -4.37
N PRO A 624 -13.10 11.11 -3.18
CA PRO A 624 -13.71 12.01 -2.19
C PRO A 624 -14.04 13.41 -2.72
N ALA A 625 -13.21 13.93 -3.64
CA ALA A 625 -13.57 15.04 -4.52
C ALA A 625 -13.57 14.52 -5.97
N THR A 626 -14.67 13.94 -6.42
CA THR A 626 -14.72 13.40 -7.80
C THR A 626 -14.50 14.52 -8.82
N GLY A 627 -13.56 14.29 -9.75
CA GLY A 627 -13.32 15.19 -10.86
C GLY A 627 -14.53 15.25 -11.79
N ALA A 628 -14.71 16.36 -12.50
CA ALA A 628 -15.89 16.58 -13.33
C ALA A 628 -15.53 17.38 -14.58
N VAL A 629 -16.32 17.21 -15.64
CA VAL A 629 -16.33 18.15 -16.76
C VAL A 629 -17.07 19.42 -16.32
N VAL A 630 -16.50 20.58 -16.60
CA VAL A 630 -17.00 21.91 -16.20
C VAL A 630 -17.04 22.86 -17.40
N THR A 631 -17.91 23.85 -17.37
CA THR A 631 -18.03 24.88 -18.44
C THR A 631 -17.32 26.20 -18.12
N THR A 632 -16.68 26.30 -16.94
CA THR A 632 -15.85 27.46 -16.57
C THR A 632 -14.90 27.13 -15.41
N PRO A 633 -13.63 27.59 -15.44
CA PRO A 633 -12.93 28.12 -16.61
C PRO A 633 -12.69 27.04 -17.67
N VAL A 634 -12.67 27.45 -18.93
CA VAL A 634 -12.25 26.64 -20.09
C VAL A 634 -11.16 27.40 -20.84
N HIS A 635 -10.28 26.71 -21.55
CA HIS A 635 -9.22 27.30 -22.38
C HIS A 635 -9.72 27.47 -23.82
N ALA A 636 -10.36 26.43 -24.35
CA ALA A 636 -11.05 26.41 -25.63
C ALA A 636 -12.41 25.70 -25.48
N GLY A 637 -13.13 25.47 -26.58
CA GLY A 637 -14.40 24.75 -26.55
C GLY A 637 -15.48 25.37 -25.63
N ASN A 638 -16.31 24.50 -25.06
CA ASN A 638 -17.34 24.77 -24.07
C ASN A 638 -17.04 24.11 -22.71
N TYR A 639 -16.10 23.17 -22.66
CA TYR A 639 -15.86 22.27 -21.53
C TYR A 639 -14.37 22.13 -21.19
N ALA A 640 -14.08 21.71 -19.96
CA ALA A 640 -12.75 21.36 -19.46
C ALA A 640 -12.88 20.37 -18.30
N ALA A 641 -11.85 19.59 -18.01
CA ALA A 641 -11.82 18.71 -16.85
C ALA A 641 -11.34 19.43 -15.58
N ARG A 642 -12.04 19.24 -14.47
CA ARG A 642 -11.66 19.74 -13.13
C ARG A 642 -11.19 18.62 -12.22
N LEU A 643 -10.07 18.84 -11.54
CA LEU A 643 -9.53 18.04 -10.44
C LEU A 643 -9.27 18.90 -9.20
N GLY A 644 -9.36 18.31 -8.01
CA GLY A 644 -9.12 18.94 -6.71
C GLY A 644 -10.34 19.67 -6.12
N ILE A 645 -10.10 20.41 -5.04
CA ILE A 645 -11.15 21.09 -4.26
C ILE A 645 -11.34 22.53 -4.76
N GLU A 646 -12.56 22.85 -5.22
CA GLU A 646 -12.88 24.18 -5.75
C GLU A 646 -12.76 25.34 -4.73
N PRO A 647 -12.57 26.59 -5.21
CA PRO A 647 -12.53 27.79 -4.37
C PRO A 647 -13.69 27.98 -3.39
N ALA A 648 -14.87 27.40 -3.67
CA ALA A 648 -16.08 27.50 -2.85
C ALA A 648 -16.31 26.31 -1.90
N ALA A 649 -15.59 25.19 -2.06
CA ALA A 649 -15.77 23.97 -1.27
C ALA A 649 -14.87 23.93 -0.03
N SER A 650 -15.33 23.34 1.07
CA SER A 650 -14.53 23.19 2.30
C SER A 650 -13.21 22.45 2.04
N ASN A 651 -12.14 22.86 2.72
CA ASN A 651 -10.90 22.07 2.71
C ASN A 651 -11.14 20.74 3.44
N VAL A 652 -10.80 19.62 2.81
CA VAL A 652 -10.97 18.27 3.31
C VAL A 652 -9.86 17.38 2.75
N TYR A 653 -9.56 16.27 3.42
CA TYR A 653 -8.72 15.23 2.81
C TYR A 653 -9.43 14.72 1.55
N ALA A 654 -8.81 14.87 0.39
CA ALA A 654 -9.39 14.43 -0.87
C ALA A 654 -8.33 14.17 -1.92
N TYR A 655 -8.74 13.46 -2.95
CA TYR A 655 -8.02 13.42 -4.21
C TYR A 655 -9.04 13.36 -5.35
N SER A 656 -8.58 13.67 -6.56
CA SER A 656 -9.37 13.69 -7.78
C SER A 656 -8.51 13.17 -8.92
N THR A 657 -9.04 12.23 -9.68
CA THR A 657 -8.30 11.59 -10.78
C THR A 657 -9.11 11.59 -12.07
N VAL A 658 -8.45 11.90 -13.19
CA VAL A 658 -8.95 11.61 -14.54
C VAL A 658 -7.86 10.92 -15.34
N TYR A 659 -8.22 9.90 -16.12
CA TYR A 659 -7.25 9.13 -16.91
C TYR A 659 -7.83 8.57 -18.21
N GLN A 660 -6.94 8.23 -19.15
CA GLN A 660 -7.28 7.51 -20.38
C GLN A 660 -6.22 6.45 -20.68
N ARG A 661 -6.65 5.26 -21.16
CA ARG A 661 -5.74 4.17 -21.56
C ARG A 661 -5.44 4.26 -23.06
N VAL A 662 -4.17 4.20 -23.42
CA VAL A 662 -3.70 4.40 -24.80
C VAL A 662 -2.56 3.43 -25.15
N THR A 663 -2.50 3.01 -26.41
CA THR A 663 -1.39 2.20 -26.93
C THR A 663 -0.46 3.10 -27.74
N LEU A 664 0.80 3.18 -27.34
CA LEU A 664 1.78 4.00 -28.04
C LEU A 664 2.35 3.20 -29.24
N PRO A 665 2.29 3.72 -30.48
CA PRO A 665 2.93 3.06 -31.62
C PRO A 665 4.44 2.96 -31.42
N SER A 666 5.07 1.91 -31.96
CA SER A 666 6.47 1.54 -31.66
C SER A 666 7.54 2.26 -32.49
N ASP A 667 7.12 2.96 -33.54
CA ASP A 667 7.93 3.48 -34.64
C ASP A 667 7.75 5.00 -34.87
N GLN A 668 6.99 5.67 -34.02
CA GLN A 668 6.69 7.11 -34.12
C GLN A 668 7.21 7.89 -32.91
N ARG A 669 7.44 9.19 -33.11
CA ARG A 669 7.74 10.13 -32.04
C ARG A 669 6.46 10.50 -31.30
N ILE A 670 6.42 10.32 -29.99
CA ILE A 670 5.22 10.52 -29.16
C ILE A 670 5.39 11.78 -28.31
N VAL A 671 4.41 12.69 -28.35
CA VAL A 671 4.40 13.93 -27.55
C VAL A 671 3.06 14.11 -26.87
N LEU A 672 3.07 14.16 -25.53
CA LEU A 672 1.91 14.60 -24.75
C LEU A 672 1.94 16.12 -24.61
N ARG A 673 0.81 16.77 -24.79
CA ARG A 673 0.56 18.18 -24.46
C ARG A 673 -0.77 18.30 -23.74
N TYR A 674 -0.89 19.34 -22.92
CA TYR A 674 -2.17 19.74 -22.33
C TYR A 674 -2.10 21.18 -21.86
N TRP A 675 -3.24 21.84 -21.79
CA TRP A 675 -3.39 23.08 -21.04
C TRP A 675 -3.84 22.78 -19.62
N GLU A 676 -3.29 23.51 -18.66
CA GLU A 676 -3.67 23.41 -17.26
C GLU A 676 -3.88 24.79 -16.64
N HIS A 677 -4.82 24.90 -15.70
CA HIS A 677 -5.09 26.10 -14.93
C HIS A 677 -5.11 25.76 -13.44
N PRO A 678 -3.94 25.70 -12.78
CA PRO A 678 -3.86 25.40 -11.36
C PRO A 678 -4.34 26.58 -10.51
N GLY A 679 -4.99 26.25 -9.40
CA GLY A 679 -5.30 27.20 -8.34
C GLY A 679 -5.12 26.58 -6.96
N GLY A 680 -4.96 27.44 -5.96
CA GLY A 680 -4.64 27.04 -4.60
C GLY A 680 -3.36 27.68 -4.07
N ALA A 681 -3.10 27.57 -2.77
CA ALA A 681 -1.90 28.13 -2.15
C ALA A 681 -0.75 27.10 -2.09
N ALA A 682 0.45 27.56 -1.75
CA ALA A 682 1.58 26.69 -1.46
C ALA A 682 1.65 26.42 0.05
N ASP A 683 1.25 25.22 0.48
CA ASP A 683 1.59 24.68 1.82
C ASP A 683 2.65 23.56 1.77
N GLY A 684 2.94 23.04 0.57
CA GLY A 684 3.90 21.96 0.35
C GLY A 684 3.36 20.56 0.63
N ALA A 685 2.17 20.41 1.21
CA ALA A 685 1.52 19.14 1.49
C ALA A 685 0.62 18.71 0.32
N ASP A 686 -0.16 19.65 -0.21
CA ASP A 686 -1.00 19.45 -1.38
C ASP A 686 -0.16 19.26 -2.66
N VAL A 687 -0.66 18.47 -3.60
CA VAL A 687 0.07 18.11 -4.81
C VAL A 687 -0.83 17.89 -6.02
N ARG A 688 -0.38 18.35 -7.20
CA ARG A 688 -0.94 17.98 -8.51
C ARG A 688 0.12 17.27 -9.34
N GLU A 689 -0.28 16.31 -10.15
CA GLU A 689 0.64 15.48 -10.91
C GLU A 689 0.06 14.96 -12.23
N ALA A 690 0.97 14.79 -13.19
CA ALA A 690 0.75 14.05 -14.42
C ALA A 690 1.68 12.82 -14.40
N LEU A 691 1.09 11.63 -14.44
CA LEU A 691 1.78 10.36 -14.38
C LEU A 691 1.53 9.55 -15.65
N LEU A 692 2.49 8.68 -15.94
CA LEU A 692 2.33 7.57 -16.85
C LEU A 692 2.25 6.29 -16.00
N LEU A 693 1.22 5.48 -16.21
CA LEU A 693 1.08 4.16 -15.60
C LEU A 693 1.16 3.08 -16.68
N LYS A 694 1.50 1.84 -16.31
CA LYS A 694 1.34 0.67 -17.18
C LYS A 694 -0.15 0.28 -17.29
N ASN A 695 -0.50 -0.56 -18.25
CA ASN A 695 -1.89 -0.98 -18.49
C ASN A 695 -2.62 -1.58 -17.26
N ASP A 696 -1.87 -2.21 -16.35
CA ASP A 696 -2.32 -2.77 -15.06
C ASP A 696 -2.48 -1.70 -13.94
N ALA A 697 -2.33 -0.41 -14.27
CA ALA A 697 -2.31 0.74 -13.38
C ALA A 697 -1.12 0.80 -12.39
N THR A 698 -0.08 -0.03 -12.55
CA THR A 698 1.18 0.16 -11.81
C THR A 698 1.94 1.38 -12.32
N TYR A 699 2.67 2.07 -11.42
CA TYR A 699 3.46 3.24 -11.76
C TYR A 699 4.51 2.93 -12.85
N LEU A 700 4.61 3.80 -13.85
CA LEU A 700 5.64 3.74 -14.89
C LEU A 700 6.57 4.98 -14.85
N ALA A 701 6.01 6.19 -14.81
CA ALA A 701 6.79 7.42 -14.69
C ALA A 701 5.99 8.60 -14.12
N THR A 702 6.68 9.53 -13.46
CA THR A 702 6.17 10.88 -13.18
C THR A 702 6.57 11.79 -14.32
N LEU A 703 5.61 12.33 -15.06
CA LEU A 703 5.86 13.39 -16.05
C LEU A 703 6.03 14.72 -15.31
N GLU A 704 5.15 14.99 -14.35
CA GLU A 704 5.20 16.14 -13.47
C GLU A 704 4.58 15.87 -12.10
N ARG A 705 5.12 16.50 -11.05
CA ARG A 705 4.53 16.58 -9.71
C ARG A 705 4.85 17.95 -9.10
N VAL A 706 3.83 18.74 -8.77
CA VAL A 706 3.95 20.15 -8.31
C VAL A 706 3.24 20.37 -6.98
N ARG A 707 3.93 21.05 -6.07
CA ARG A 707 3.49 21.45 -4.71
C ARG A 707 3.52 22.98 -4.49
N LEU A 708 3.66 23.74 -5.58
CA LEU A 708 3.73 25.21 -5.59
C LEU A 708 2.33 25.78 -5.78
N ALA A 709 2.11 27.03 -5.35
CA ALA A 709 0.84 27.72 -5.48
C ALA A 709 0.36 27.74 -6.95
N GLY A 710 -0.95 27.62 -7.14
CA GLY A 710 -1.53 27.69 -8.48
C GLY A 710 -1.38 29.09 -9.07
N THR A 711 -1.01 29.16 -10.34
CA THR A 711 -0.84 30.41 -11.08
C THR A 711 -2.16 31.16 -11.30
N GLY A 712 -3.29 30.47 -11.20
CA GLY A 712 -4.62 31.01 -11.48
C GLY A 712 -4.79 31.45 -12.93
N GLN A 713 -4.00 30.90 -13.85
CA GLN A 713 -3.96 31.21 -15.28
C GLN A 713 -3.70 29.93 -16.09
N TRP A 714 -4.19 29.88 -17.33
CA TRP A 714 -3.91 28.78 -18.25
C TRP A 714 -2.43 28.76 -18.68
N GLN A 715 -1.81 27.58 -18.65
CA GLN A 715 -0.44 27.34 -19.12
C GLN A 715 -0.34 25.99 -19.85
N GLN A 716 0.42 25.94 -20.95
CA GLN A 716 0.59 24.71 -21.74
C GLN A 716 1.78 23.89 -21.25
N ARG A 717 1.59 22.57 -21.12
CA ARG A 717 2.64 21.60 -20.79
C ARG A 717 2.97 20.74 -22.01
N THR A 718 4.18 20.17 -22.04
CA THR A 718 4.64 19.33 -23.14
C THR A 718 5.67 18.33 -22.63
N PHE A 719 5.49 17.05 -22.94
CA PHE A 719 6.36 15.95 -22.54
C PHE A 719 6.64 15.04 -23.73
N ASP A 720 7.89 14.61 -23.89
CA ASP A 720 8.26 13.62 -24.91
C ASP A 720 8.10 12.21 -24.33
N LEU A 721 7.14 11.45 -24.87
CA LEU A 721 6.82 10.09 -24.45
C LEU A 721 7.39 9.02 -25.39
N THR A 722 8.20 9.42 -26.37
CA THR A 722 8.89 8.51 -27.31
C THR A 722 9.69 7.39 -26.62
N PRO A 723 10.27 7.55 -25.41
CA PRO A 723 10.90 6.44 -24.68
C PRO A 723 9.96 5.28 -24.31
N TYR A 724 8.64 5.50 -24.29
CA TYR A 724 7.62 4.51 -23.90
C TYR A 724 6.89 3.87 -25.09
N ARG A 725 7.35 4.16 -26.33
CA ARG A 725 6.78 3.64 -27.58
C ARG A 725 6.65 2.11 -27.59
N GLY A 726 5.58 1.59 -28.18
CA GLY A 726 5.24 0.17 -28.20
C GLY A 726 4.58 -0.36 -26.93
N GLN A 727 4.36 0.47 -25.90
CA GLN A 727 3.69 0.07 -24.66
C GLN A 727 2.22 0.51 -24.64
N ARG A 728 1.38 -0.27 -23.95
CA ARG A 728 0.03 0.17 -23.54
C ARG A 728 0.11 0.79 -22.16
N VAL A 729 -0.26 2.07 -22.08
CA VAL A 729 -0.05 2.94 -20.92
C VAL A 729 -1.35 3.63 -20.51
N ILE A 730 -1.34 4.26 -19.34
CA ILE A 730 -2.41 5.12 -18.87
C ILE A 730 -1.84 6.54 -18.72
N ILE A 731 -2.42 7.50 -19.44
CA ILE A 731 -2.20 8.93 -19.18
C ILE A 731 -3.07 9.27 -17.97
N TYR A 732 -2.45 9.69 -16.88
CA TYR A 732 -3.09 9.78 -15.56
C TYR A 732 -2.83 11.13 -14.93
N PHE A 733 -3.89 11.88 -14.63
CA PHE A 733 -3.81 13.16 -13.94
C PHE A 733 -4.46 13.05 -12.56
N ASN A 734 -3.80 13.62 -11.56
CA ASN A 734 -4.25 13.56 -10.18
C ASN A 734 -4.00 14.89 -9.44
N VAL A 735 -4.93 15.24 -8.56
CA VAL A 735 -4.75 16.28 -7.54
C VAL A 735 -5.08 15.66 -6.19
N TYR A 736 -4.25 15.92 -5.19
CA TYR A 736 -4.37 15.42 -3.83
C TYR A 736 -4.30 16.60 -2.84
N ASN A 737 -5.21 16.57 -1.87
CA ASN A 737 -5.35 17.53 -0.79
C ASN A 737 -5.23 16.80 0.56
N ASP A 738 -4.38 17.28 1.46
CA ASP A 738 -4.20 16.66 2.79
C ASP A 738 -5.30 17.03 3.80
N GLY A 739 -6.13 18.03 3.46
CA GLY A 739 -7.23 18.53 4.29
C GLY A 739 -6.81 19.53 5.37
N ARG A 740 -5.58 20.04 5.33
CA ARG A 740 -5.02 21.02 6.27
C ARG A 740 -4.60 22.28 5.51
N ASN A 741 -4.47 23.38 6.23
CA ASN A 741 -3.91 24.66 5.75
C ASN A 741 -4.59 25.29 4.51
N SER A 742 -4.31 24.79 3.30
CA SER A 742 -4.78 25.36 2.03
C SER A 742 -5.59 24.36 1.20
N ARG A 743 -6.06 24.80 0.04
CA ARG A 743 -6.81 23.96 -0.93
C ARG A 743 -6.10 24.07 -2.26
N PHE A 744 -6.20 23.02 -3.06
CA PHE A 744 -5.52 22.91 -4.33
C PHE A 744 -6.42 22.25 -5.39
N TRP A 745 -6.41 22.79 -6.59
CA TRP A 745 -7.19 22.31 -7.72
C TRP A 745 -6.48 22.58 -9.05
N ASN A 746 -6.89 21.87 -10.10
CA ASN A 746 -6.36 22.02 -11.44
C ASN A 746 -7.51 21.84 -12.44
N TYR A 747 -7.66 22.77 -13.37
CA TYR A 747 -8.42 22.50 -14.59
C TYR A 747 -7.47 22.01 -15.69
N LEU A 748 -7.94 21.12 -16.56
CA LEU A 748 -7.23 20.53 -17.68
C LEU A 748 -8.09 20.69 -18.94
N ASP A 749 -7.46 21.04 -20.05
CA ASP A 749 -8.12 21.26 -21.34
C ASP A 749 -7.14 20.99 -22.48
N GLU A 750 -7.63 20.76 -23.70
CA GLU A 750 -6.85 20.59 -24.93
C GLU A 750 -5.67 19.59 -24.75
N VAL A 751 -6.00 18.38 -24.29
CA VAL A 751 -5.06 17.29 -23.99
C VAL A 751 -4.77 16.48 -25.26
N GLU A 752 -3.64 16.78 -25.91
CA GLU A 752 -3.16 16.13 -27.14
C GLU A 752 -2.11 15.05 -26.83
N LEU A 753 -2.18 13.88 -27.46
CA LEU A 753 -1.12 12.87 -27.47
C LEU A 753 -0.76 12.51 -28.91
N LEU A 754 0.13 13.30 -29.48
CA LEU A 754 0.48 13.26 -30.89
C LEU A 754 1.57 12.23 -31.16
N ALA A 755 1.27 11.27 -32.04
CA ALA A 755 2.22 10.33 -32.62
C ALA A 755 2.61 10.77 -34.03
N CYS A 756 3.84 11.26 -34.18
CA CYS A 756 4.33 11.86 -35.42
C CYS A 756 5.34 10.93 -36.12
N PRO A 757 5.22 10.69 -37.43
CA PRO A 757 6.27 10.05 -38.23
C PRO A 757 7.60 10.78 -38.12
N GLU A 758 8.71 10.05 -38.05
CA GLU A 758 10.03 10.65 -38.17
C GLU A 758 10.24 11.15 -39.62
N GLY A 759 10.65 12.41 -39.77
CA GLY A 759 10.65 13.08 -41.08
C GLY A 759 11.76 12.60 -42.01
N GLU A 760 11.43 11.77 -43.00
CA GLU A 760 12.31 11.47 -44.13
C GLU A 760 12.31 12.58 -45.19
N THR A 761 13.49 12.92 -45.71
CA THR A 761 13.66 13.77 -46.90
C THR A 761 13.16 13.07 -48.18
N PRO A 762 12.33 13.73 -49.03
CA PRO A 762 11.68 13.09 -50.20
C PRO A 762 12.43 13.39 -51.54
N PRO A 763 12.00 12.89 -52.72
CA PRO A 763 12.40 11.59 -53.28
C PRO A 763 12.87 11.70 -54.76
N PRO A 764 12.82 10.62 -55.59
CA PRO A 764 11.83 10.68 -56.68
C PRO A 764 11.15 9.35 -57.12
N SER A 765 9.81 9.35 -57.02
CA SER A 765 8.76 8.82 -57.93
C SER A 765 9.03 7.74 -59.00
N ALA A 766 8.16 6.71 -59.01
CA ALA A 766 7.59 6.10 -60.23
C ALA A 766 6.16 5.54 -59.97
N THR A 767 5.33 5.40 -61.02
CA THR A 767 3.84 5.15 -60.95
C THR A 767 3.43 3.88 -61.77
N PRO A 768 2.15 3.49 -62.01
CA PRO A 768 1.46 2.32 -61.40
C PRO A 768 0.99 1.20 -62.39
N THR A 769 -0.11 0.47 -62.08
CA THR A 769 -1.10 -0.28 -62.96
C THR A 769 -0.92 -1.84 -63.05
N PRO A 770 -1.96 -2.70 -63.32
CA PRO A 770 -3.27 -2.93 -62.63
C PRO A 770 -3.65 -4.44 -62.38
N THR A 771 -4.85 -4.69 -61.81
CA THR A 771 -5.57 -5.99 -61.59
C THR A 771 -6.18 -6.63 -62.87
N PRO A 772 -6.55 -7.94 -62.87
CA PRO A 772 -7.97 -8.33 -63.07
C PRO A 772 -8.48 -9.63 -62.36
N THR A 773 -9.77 -9.94 -62.55
CA THR A 773 -10.69 -10.83 -61.75
C THR A 773 -11.08 -12.17 -62.43
N GLY A 774 -11.67 -13.17 -61.73
CA GLY A 774 -12.38 -14.33 -62.36
C GLY A 774 -13.05 -15.39 -61.42
N THR A 775 -14.14 -16.03 -61.88
CA THR A 775 -15.15 -16.84 -61.10
C THR A 775 -16.02 -17.74 -62.05
N PRO A 776 -17.08 -18.54 -61.67
CA PRO A 776 -17.59 -19.13 -60.39
C PRO A 776 -18.16 -20.61 -60.48
N THR A 777 -18.82 -21.14 -59.41
CA THR A 777 -20.02 -22.08 -59.43
C THR A 777 -19.81 -23.58 -59.82
N PRO A 778 -20.66 -24.64 -59.51
CA PRO A 778 -22.04 -24.75 -58.91
C PRO A 778 -22.32 -25.78 -57.76
N THR A 779 -23.61 -25.79 -57.32
CA THR A 779 -24.35 -26.54 -56.26
C THR A 779 -25.08 -27.85 -56.69
N SER A 780 -25.56 -28.70 -55.76
CA SER A 780 -26.89 -29.36 -55.81
C SER A 780 -27.37 -30.03 -54.48
N THR A 781 -28.70 -30.23 -54.31
CA THR A 781 -29.43 -30.87 -53.16
C THR A 781 -30.65 -31.65 -53.71
N PRO A 782 -31.13 -32.80 -53.16
CA PRO A 782 -32.40 -32.83 -52.34
C PRO A 782 -32.70 -34.07 -51.38
N THR A 783 -33.27 -33.84 -50.17
CA THR A 783 -34.67 -34.25 -49.69
C THR A 783 -35.04 -35.79 -49.47
N PRO A 784 -36.08 -36.27 -48.69
CA PRO A 784 -36.56 -36.09 -47.27
C PRO A 784 -37.21 -37.34 -46.49
N THR A 785 -37.71 -37.17 -45.22
CA THR A 785 -38.92 -37.85 -44.54
C THR A 785 -38.76 -39.18 -43.73
N PRO A 786 -39.60 -39.60 -42.72
CA PRO A 786 -40.41 -38.93 -41.65
C PRO A 786 -40.31 -39.44 -40.16
N THR A 787 -40.71 -38.55 -39.23
CA THR A 787 -41.63 -38.64 -38.05
C THR A 787 -42.09 -39.97 -37.37
N ALA A 788 -42.14 -39.94 -36.02
CA ALA A 788 -43.21 -40.55 -35.20
C ALA A 788 -43.52 -39.70 -33.92
N THR A 789 -44.77 -39.74 -33.41
CA THR A 789 -45.34 -38.86 -32.37
C THR A 789 -45.79 -39.65 -31.14
N ASN A 790 -45.86 -39.04 -29.93
CA ASN A 790 -46.85 -39.39 -28.89
C ASN A 790 -47.09 -38.26 -27.85
N THR A 791 -48.16 -38.44 -27.04
CA THR A 791 -49.00 -37.38 -26.42
C THR A 791 -49.00 -37.49 -24.87
N PRO A 792 -49.31 -36.42 -24.07
CA PRO A 792 -48.86 -36.30 -22.68
C PRO A 792 -49.84 -36.78 -21.59
N THR A 793 -49.45 -36.66 -20.31
CA THR A 793 -50.24 -36.95 -19.08
C THR A 793 -49.78 -35.98 -17.94
N PRO A 794 -50.64 -35.55 -16.99
CA PRO A 794 -50.52 -34.20 -16.38
C PRO A 794 -49.76 -34.12 -15.02
N SER A 795 -49.42 -32.88 -14.63
CA SER A 795 -48.74 -32.50 -13.39
C SER A 795 -49.70 -32.23 -12.21
N PRO A 796 -49.30 -32.50 -10.96
CA PRO A 796 -49.96 -31.97 -9.75
C PRO A 796 -49.44 -30.56 -9.37
N THR A 797 -50.21 -29.86 -8.53
CA THR A 797 -49.94 -28.50 -8.01
C THR A 797 -49.19 -28.54 -6.66
N PRO A 798 -48.23 -27.62 -6.36
CA PRO A 798 -47.57 -27.56 -5.05
C PRO A 798 -48.38 -26.86 -3.96
N GLU A 799 -48.18 -27.26 -2.70
CA GLU A 799 -48.56 -26.51 -1.48
C GLU A 799 -47.43 -25.56 -1.04
N GLY A 800 -47.76 -24.54 -0.22
CA GLY A 800 -46.93 -23.33 -0.04
C GLY A 800 -45.78 -23.39 0.98
N ASP A 801 -44.88 -22.41 0.86
CA ASP A 801 -43.67 -22.24 1.67
C ASP A 801 -43.94 -22.13 3.18
N TYR A 802 -43.10 -22.77 4.00
CA TYR A 802 -43.09 -22.65 5.46
C TYR A 802 -41.99 -21.69 5.92
N CYS A 803 -42.30 -20.75 6.81
CA CYS A 803 -41.35 -19.77 7.34
C CYS A 803 -41.22 -19.83 8.88
N GLU A 804 -40.00 -19.76 9.39
CA GLU A 804 -39.64 -19.77 10.82
C GLU A 804 -38.74 -18.59 11.21
N GLU A 805 -38.61 -18.33 12.51
CA GLU A 805 -37.71 -17.32 13.08
C GLU A 805 -36.42 -18.00 13.56
N LEU A 806 -35.26 -17.48 13.12
CA LEU A 806 -33.96 -18.10 13.36
C LEU A 806 -33.15 -17.42 14.50
N LEU A 807 -33.51 -16.20 14.91
CA LEU A 807 -32.92 -15.54 16.08
C LEU A 807 -33.64 -15.95 17.36
N ALA A 808 -32.87 -16.29 18.39
CA ALA A 808 -33.39 -16.41 19.74
C ALA A 808 -33.40 -15.03 20.43
N ASN A 809 -34.48 -14.69 21.14
CA ASN A 809 -34.60 -13.46 21.95
C ASN A 809 -34.36 -12.17 21.13
N GLY A 810 -34.91 -12.08 19.93
CA GLY A 810 -34.78 -10.91 19.07
C GLY A 810 -35.51 -9.65 19.59
N ASP A 811 -36.48 -9.85 20.48
CA ASP A 811 -37.24 -8.85 21.24
C ASP A 811 -36.52 -8.37 22.51
N PHE A 812 -35.33 -8.89 22.83
CA PHE A 812 -34.49 -8.52 23.97
C PHE A 812 -35.11 -8.62 25.38
N GLU A 813 -36.33 -9.13 25.52
CA GLU A 813 -37.04 -9.29 26.80
C GLU A 813 -36.40 -10.33 27.73
N ALA A 814 -35.52 -11.19 27.22
CA ALA A 814 -34.63 -12.03 28.01
C ALA A 814 -33.17 -11.53 27.99
N ARG A 815 -32.37 -11.95 28.99
CA ARG A 815 -30.93 -11.63 29.08
C ARG A 815 -30.04 -12.77 28.59
N THR A 816 -30.50 -13.50 27.58
CA THR A 816 -29.86 -14.70 27.00
C THR A 816 -29.82 -14.61 25.46
N ALA A 817 -29.23 -15.61 24.81
CA ALA A 817 -28.92 -15.70 23.38
C ALA A 817 -27.90 -14.67 22.86
N TRP A 818 -28.13 -13.37 23.03
CA TRP A 818 -27.22 -12.33 22.56
C TRP A 818 -25.89 -12.31 23.32
N ARG A 819 -24.83 -11.92 22.61
CA ARG A 819 -23.49 -11.64 23.14
C ARG A 819 -23.19 -10.17 22.90
N PHE A 820 -22.53 -9.54 23.85
CA PHE A 820 -22.17 -8.12 23.79
C PHE A 820 -20.64 -8.05 23.76
N GLY A 821 -20.07 -7.24 22.87
CA GLY A 821 -18.62 -7.08 22.74
C GLY A 821 -17.97 -6.51 24.01
N SER A 822 -16.71 -6.88 24.24
CA SER A 822 -15.91 -6.35 25.34
C SER A 822 -15.19 -5.08 24.86
N THR A 823 -15.64 -3.91 25.31
CA THR A 823 -15.16 -2.61 24.81
C THR A 823 -15.07 -1.58 25.93
N PRO A 824 -14.34 -0.45 25.77
CA PRO A 824 -14.23 0.60 26.79
C PRO A 824 -15.58 1.20 27.22
N TYR A 825 -16.60 1.09 26.36
CA TYR A 825 -17.97 1.43 26.69
C TYR A 825 -18.92 0.39 26.11
N ARG A 826 -19.23 -0.63 26.92
CA ARG A 826 -20.00 -1.81 26.53
C ARG A 826 -21.43 -1.44 26.11
N ALA A 827 -21.94 -2.13 25.10
CA ALA A 827 -23.37 -2.19 24.84
C ALA A 827 -24.11 -2.84 26.02
N ASP A 828 -25.34 -2.42 26.31
CA ASP A 828 -26.13 -2.97 27.43
C ASP A 828 -27.64 -2.86 27.16
N TYR A 829 -28.44 -3.58 27.95
CA TYR A 829 -29.89 -3.51 27.94
C TYR A 829 -30.39 -2.19 28.53
N ASP A 830 -31.32 -1.52 27.84
CA ASP A 830 -31.91 -0.25 28.25
C ASP A 830 -33.42 -0.39 28.49
N THR A 831 -33.91 0.08 29.63
CA THR A 831 -35.33 0.02 30.04
C THR A 831 -36.07 1.36 29.88
N ALA A 832 -35.40 2.41 29.40
CA ALA A 832 -35.94 3.76 29.28
C ALA A 832 -36.27 4.12 27.82
N THR A 833 -35.47 3.64 26.88
CA THR A 833 -35.61 3.89 25.44
C THR A 833 -35.91 2.57 24.72
N VAL A 834 -37.17 2.18 24.74
CA VAL A 834 -37.66 0.89 24.21
C VAL A 834 -38.66 1.18 23.08
N TYR A 835 -38.61 0.38 22.00
CA TYR A 835 -39.62 0.42 20.94
C TYR A 835 -40.86 -0.38 21.36
N ARG A 836 -40.64 -1.60 21.85
CA ARG A 836 -41.69 -2.52 22.27
C ARG A 836 -41.22 -3.41 23.43
N GLY A 837 -42.13 -3.75 24.34
CA GLY A 837 -41.77 -4.57 25.51
C GLY A 837 -41.28 -3.73 26.69
N SER A 838 -40.21 -4.18 27.34
CA SER A 838 -39.59 -3.61 28.53
C SER A 838 -38.09 -3.32 28.41
N GLN A 839 -37.38 -3.91 27.43
CA GLN A 839 -35.94 -3.71 27.22
C GLN A 839 -35.57 -3.62 25.73
N SER A 840 -34.67 -2.70 25.38
CA SER A 840 -33.95 -2.67 24.08
C SER A 840 -32.44 -2.85 24.32
N VAL A 841 -31.62 -2.85 23.25
CA VAL A 841 -30.15 -2.78 23.38
C VAL A 841 -29.61 -1.42 22.93
N ARG A 842 -28.80 -0.81 23.81
CA ARG A 842 -28.14 0.48 23.62
C ARG A 842 -26.66 0.30 23.26
N MET A 843 -26.20 1.01 22.24
CA MET A 843 -24.83 1.03 21.73
C MET A 843 -24.34 2.47 21.51
N GLY A 844 -23.04 2.74 21.64
CA GLY A 844 -22.44 4.07 21.50
C GLY A 844 -22.59 4.93 22.75
N LEU A 845 -22.30 6.23 22.62
CA LEU A 845 -22.20 7.19 23.73
C LEU A 845 -23.38 8.17 23.73
N PRO A 846 -24.44 8.00 24.55
CA PRO A 846 -25.50 8.99 24.67
C PRO A 846 -25.00 10.26 25.39
N LEU A 847 -25.75 11.36 25.29
CA LEU A 847 -25.34 12.71 25.73
C LEU A 847 -24.97 12.85 27.23
N ASP A 848 -25.39 11.93 28.08
CA ASP A 848 -25.01 11.88 29.50
C ASP A 848 -23.63 11.25 29.75
N VAL A 849 -23.02 10.68 28.72
CA VAL A 849 -21.67 10.12 28.71
C VAL A 849 -20.75 11.04 27.91
N SER A 850 -19.59 11.36 28.46
CA SER A 850 -18.61 12.19 27.74
C SER A 850 -18.01 11.43 26.55
N ASN A 851 -17.93 12.12 25.41
CA ASN A 851 -17.21 11.70 24.23
C ASN A 851 -15.82 11.13 24.58
N ARG A 852 -15.47 9.99 23.97
CA ARG A 852 -14.23 9.22 24.15
C ARG A 852 -14.12 8.15 23.07
N HIS A 853 -12.91 7.63 22.84
CA HIS A 853 -12.73 6.48 21.94
C HIS A 853 -13.50 5.27 22.50
N ALA A 854 -14.46 4.75 21.73
CA ALA A 854 -15.34 3.67 22.14
C ALA A 854 -15.87 2.88 20.95
N HIS A 855 -16.10 1.59 21.19
CA HIS A 855 -16.94 0.74 20.35
C HIS A 855 -18.05 0.20 21.25
N SER A 856 -19.22 -0.13 20.71
CA SER A 856 -20.26 -0.86 21.43
C SER A 856 -20.97 -1.80 20.48
N SER A 857 -20.92 -3.10 20.74
CA SER A 857 -21.50 -4.11 19.85
C SER A 857 -22.33 -5.17 20.55
N VAL A 858 -23.30 -5.71 19.81
CA VAL A 858 -24.15 -6.84 20.21
C VAL A 858 -24.33 -7.78 19.02
N TYR A 859 -24.28 -9.09 19.24
CA TYR A 859 -24.27 -10.08 18.18
C TYR A 859 -24.85 -11.45 18.56
N GLN A 860 -25.27 -12.21 17.54
CA GLN A 860 -25.74 -13.58 17.67
C GLN A 860 -25.24 -14.44 16.52
N ARG A 861 -24.75 -15.66 16.82
CA ARG A 861 -24.34 -16.66 15.82
C ARG A 861 -25.51 -17.59 15.51
N LEU A 862 -25.76 -17.83 14.23
CA LEU A 862 -26.90 -18.59 13.70
C LEU A 862 -26.49 -19.33 12.41
N THR A 863 -27.23 -20.35 12.01
CA THR A 863 -26.97 -21.10 10.77
C THR A 863 -28.22 -21.09 9.91
N VAL A 864 -28.11 -20.50 8.71
CA VAL A 864 -29.20 -20.44 7.74
C VAL A 864 -29.31 -21.81 7.04
N PRO A 865 -30.49 -22.47 7.02
CA PRO A 865 -30.71 -23.69 6.27
C PRO A 865 -30.31 -23.58 4.79
N ALA A 866 -29.73 -24.64 4.23
CA ALA A 866 -29.42 -24.71 2.79
C ALA A 866 -30.67 -24.80 1.90
N THR A 867 -31.80 -25.22 2.48
CA THR A 867 -33.12 -25.28 1.84
C THR A 867 -33.90 -23.96 1.91
N ALA A 868 -33.28 -22.88 2.41
CA ALA A 868 -33.94 -21.59 2.54
C ALA A 868 -34.19 -20.94 1.16
N SER A 869 -35.46 -20.79 0.78
CA SER A 869 -35.91 -20.08 -0.42
C SER A 869 -35.96 -18.55 -0.21
N GLN A 870 -36.16 -18.10 1.03
CA GLN A 870 -36.11 -16.69 1.40
C GLN A 870 -35.54 -16.51 2.82
N VAL A 871 -34.72 -15.48 3.02
CA VAL A 871 -34.18 -15.08 4.33
C VAL A 871 -34.30 -13.55 4.46
N ARG A 872 -35.02 -13.08 5.48
CA ARG A 872 -35.28 -11.65 5.68
C ARG A 872 -34.91 -11.21 7.09
N LEU A 873 -33.92 -10.32 7.18
CA LEU A 873 -33.60 -9.60 8.41
C LEU A 873 -34.50 -8.37 8.54
N THR A 874 -35.10 -8.18 9.70
CA THR A 874 -35.73 -6.93 10.11
C THR A 874 -35.29 -6.54 11.52
N TYR A 875 -35.27 -5.25 11.82
CA TYR A 875 -35.07 -4.73 13.19
C TYR A 875 -35.58 -3.30 13.28
N TRP A 876 -35.87 -2.84 14.49
CA TRP A 876 -36.08 -1.43 14.79
C TRP A 876 -34.78 -0.80 15.28
N GLU A 877 -34.46 0.39 14.78
CA GLU A 877 -33.35 1.19 15.31
C GLU A 877 -33.79 2.62 15.65
N ARG A 878 -33.11 3.24 16.61
CA ARG A 878 -33.27 4.65 16.99
C ARG A 878 -31.88 5.29 17.14
N PRO A 879 -31.31 5.79 16.04
CA PRO A 879 -30.01 6.43 16.06
C PRO A 879 -30.12 7.84 16.63
N GLY A 880 -29.13 8.22 17.44
CA GLY A 880 -28.96 9.57 17.97
C GLY A 880 -27.51 10.04 17.87
N GLY A 881 -27.30 11.31 18.15
CA GLY A 881 -25.99 11.96 18.06
C GLY A 881 -25.79 12.77 16.78
N GLN A 882 -24.66 13.45 16.71
CA GLN A 882 -24.30 14.33 15.58
C GLN A 882 -23.23 13.67 14.72
N ALA A 883 -23.18 14.04 13.43
CA ALA A 883 -22.17 13.55 12.51
C ALA A 883 -21.01 14.54 12.37
N ASP A 884 -19.79 14.03 12.51
CA ASP A 884 -18.54 14.65 12.08
C ASP A 884 -17.88 13.91 10.91
N GLY A 885 -18.42 12.74 10.55
CA GLY A 885 -17.90 11.87 9.49
C GLY A 885 -16.89 10.82 9.97
N ALA A 886 -16.40 10.90 11.21
CA ALA A 886 -15.47 9.92 11.80
C ALA A 886 -16.23 8.77 12.50
N ASP A 887 -17.24 9.11 13.28
CA ASP A 887 -18.12 8.16 13.96
C ASP A 887 -19.05 7.41 12.99
N TYR A 888 -19.43 6.18 13.34
CA TYR A 888 -20.42 5.41 12.57
C TYR A 888 -21.16 4.34 13.36
N ARG A 889 -22.38 4.03 12.91
CA ARG A 889 -23.11 2.80 13.26
C ARG A 889 -23.14 1.85 12.07
N GLU A 890 -23.22 0.55 12.33
CA GLU A 890 -23.23 -0.47 11.28
C GLU A 890 -23.90 -1.78 11.69
N VAL A 891 -24.29 -2.54 10.67
CA VAL A 891 -24.73 -3.93 10.78
C VAL A 891 -23.89 -4.77 9.83
N LEU A 892 -23.25 -5.79 10.36
CA LEU A 892 -22.36 -6.69 9.66
C LEU A 892 -22.91 -8.12 9.72
N LEU A 893 -22.70 -8.87 8.65
CA LEU A 893 -22.70 -10.32 8.68
C LEU A 893 -21.24 -10.79 8.68
N LEU A 894 -20.90 -11.62 9.65
CA LEU A 894 -19.62 -12.32 9.72
C LEU A 894 -19.82 -13.81 9.46
N THR A 895 -18.76 -14.56 9.14
CA THR A 895 -18.80 -16.03 9.09
C THR A 895 -18.91 -16.62 10.50
N GLY A 896 -19.06 -17.95 10.61
CA GLY A 896 -19.02 -18.65 11.90
C GLY A 896 -17.72 -18.44 12.70
N GLU A 897 -16.67 -17.98 12.03
CA GLU A 897 -15.32 -17.73 12.53
C GLU A 897 -15.05 -16.21 12.69
N TYR A 898 -16.12 -15.39 12.73
CA TYR A 898 -16.09 -13.94 12.93
C TYR A 898 -15.37 -13.12 11.84
N ARG A 899 -15.13 -13.69 10.65
CA ARG A 899 -14.58 -12.96 9.49
C ARG A 899 -15.69 -12.15 8.79
N LEU A 900 -15.43 -10.89 8.40
CA LEU A 900 -16.42 -10.07 7.70
C LEU A 900 -16.86 -10.71 6.38
N LEU A 901 -18.16 -11.02 6.26
CA LEU A 901 -18.76 -11.59 5.06
C LEU A 901 -19.49 -10.52 4.23
N ARG A 902 -20.21 -9.60 4.89
CA ARG A 902 -20.89 -8.47 4.25
C ARG A 902 -21.18 -7.35 5.25
N THR A 903 -20.87 -6.11 4.88
CA THR A 903 -21.51 -4.94 5.51
C THR A 903 -22.94 -4.85 4.99
N VAL A 904 -23.93 -5.10 5.86
CA VAL A 904 -25.36 -4.95 5.53
C VAL A 904 -25.69 -3.47 5.43
N GLU A 905 -25.16 -2.68 6.36
CA GLU A 905 -25.24 -1.23 6.38
C GLU A 905 -24.09 -0.62 7.19
N ARG A 906 -23.62 0.56 6.80
CA ARG A 906 -22.85 1.48 7.64
C ARG A 906 -23.35 2.90 7.43
N SER A 907 -23.61 3.64 8.50
CA SER A 907 -24.06 5.03 8.46
C SER A 907 -23.19 5.92 9.35
N ARG A 908 -22.63 6.97 8.74
CA ARG A 908 -21.91 8.09 9.38
C ARG A 908 -22.83 9.30 9.64
N SER A 909 -24.12 9.17 9.34
CA SER A 909 -25.09 10.27 9.39
C SER A 909 -25.65 10.46 10.79
N ALA A 910 -25.91 11.72 11.15
CA ALA A 910 -26.50 12.13 12.41
C ALA A 910 -27.81 11.38 12.68
N GLY A 911 -28.08 11.11 13.95
CA GLY A 911 -29.35 10.54 14.39
C GLY A 911 -30.43 11.60 14.52
N ASP A 912 -31.68 11.21 14.32
CA ASP A 912 -32.87 12.04 14.54
C ASP A 912 -33.66 11.62 15.80
N ASP A 913 -33.12 10.66 16.56
CA ASP A 913 -33.71 10.16 17.80
C ASP A 913 -35.15 9.59 17.59
N GLN A 914 -35.46 9.14 16.36
CA GLN A 914 -36.71 8.45 15.99
C GLN A 914 -36.51 6.96 15.72
N TRP A 915 -37.48 6.14 16.17
CA TRP A 915 -37.55 4.72 15.84
C TRP A 915 -37.91 4.52 14.37
N ARG A 916 -37.15 3.69 13.65
CA ARG A 916 -37.41 3.28 12.26
C ARG A 916 -37.20 1.77 12.09
N GLN A 917 -38.01 1.13 11.25
CA GLN A 917 -37.79 -0.27 10.88
C GLN A 917 -36.79 -0.36 9.73
N ARG A 918 -35.87 -1.31 9.82
CA ARG A 918 -34.94 -1.71 8.75
C ARG A 918 -35.32 -3.10 8.25
N ILE A 919 -35.16 -3.34 6.95
CA ILE A 919 -35.53 -4.58 6.27
C ILE A 919 -34.43 -4.90 5.24
N PHE A 920 -33.90 -6.12 5.25
CA PHE A 920 -32.86 -6.58 4.33
C PHE A 920 -33.11 -8.01 3.87
N ASP A 921 -32.88 -8.28 2.58
CA ASP A 921 -32.88 -9.64 2.01
C ASP A 921 -31.47 -10.25 2.14
N LEU A 922 -31.41 -11.41 2.78
CA LEU A 922 -30.21 -12.18 3.07
C LEU A 922 -30.23 -13.58 2.42
N SER A 923 -31.15 -13.83 1.48
CA SER A 923 -31.40 -15.16 0.90
C SER A 923 -30.16 -15.76 0.20
N ALA A 924 -29.27 -14.91 -0.32
CA ALA A 924 -27.96 -15.30 -0.88
C ALA A 924 -27.00 -15.98 0.13
N PHE A 925 -27.34 -16.02 1.41
CA PHE A 925 -26.57 -16.68 2.47
C PHE A 925 -27.20 -17.99 2.97
N ALA A 926 -28.17 -18.55 2.25
CA ALA A 926 -28.68 -19.91 2.47
C ALA A 926 -27.52 -20.93 2.60
N GLY A 927 -27.64 -21.84 3.57
CA GLY A 927 -26.64 -22.87 3.86
C GLY A 927 -25.40 -22.41 4.64
N ARG A 928 -25.31 -21.14 5.08
CA ARG A 928 -24.14 -20.60 5.77
C ARG A 928 -24.37 -20.41 7.28
N THR A 929 -23.30 -20.62 8.06
CA THR A 929 -23.25 -20.15 9.44
C THR A 929 -22.77 -18.70 9.47
N LEU A 930 -23.58 -17.83 10.09
CA LEU A 930 -23.41 -16.39 10.14
C LEU A 930 -23.30 -15.91 11.59
N VAL A 931 -22.68 -14.75 11.78
CA VAL A 931 -22.85 -13.91 12.97
C VAL A 931 -23.49 -12.60 12.53
N LEU A 932 -24.69 -12.33 13.01
CA LEU A 932 -25.33 -11.02 12.88
C LEU A 932 -24.75 -10.11 13.96
N TYR A 933 -24.11 -9.02 13.55
CA TYR A 933 -23.30 -8.16 14.41
C TYR A 933 -23.68 -6.69 14.24
N PHE A 934 -24.21 -6.07 15.29
CA PHE A 934 -24.51 -4.65 15.36
C PHE A 934 -23.37 -3.93 16.08
N ASN A 935 -22.99 -2.74 15.61
CA ASN A 935 -21.89 -1.97 16.19
C ASN A 935 -22.10 -0.46 16.07
N VAL A 936 -21.60 0.28 17.06
CA VAL A 936 -21.38 1.74 16.99
C VAL A 936 -19.93 2.03 17.36
N TYR A 937 -19.23 2.74 16.50
CA TYR A 937 -17.88 3.25 16.70
C TYR A 937 -17.92 4.76 16.97
N ASN A 938 -17.08 5.19 17.91
CA ASN A 938 -16.89 6.56 18.33
C ASN A 938 -15.38 6.82 18.47
N ASP A 939 -14.81 7.80 17.77
CA ASP A 939 -13.34 7.99 17.76
C ASP A 939 -12.80 8.75 18.99
N GLY A 940 -13.66 9.53 19.65
CA GLY A 940 -13.34 10.31 20.85
C GLY A 940 -12.96 11.77 20.62
N ALA A 941 -12.91 12.19 19.36
CA ALA A 941 -12.86 13.58 18.94
C ALA A 941 -14.26 14.03 18.48
N GLY A 942 -14.42 15.32 18.16
CA GLY A 942 -15.60 15.81 17.45
C GLY A 942 -16.94 15.55 18.16
N ALA A 943 -17.83 14.85 17.45
CA ALA A 943 -19.18 14.52 17.87
C ALA A 943 -19.22 13.18 18.63
N GLN A 944 -20.43 12.68 18.92
CA GLN A 944 -20.61 11.34 19.44
C GLN A 944 -21.90 10.74 18.87
N LEU A 945 -21.87 9.44 18.56
CA LEU A 945 -23.02 8.68 18.06
C LEU A 945 -23.48 7.60 19.04
N TRP A 946 -24.78 7.31 19.01
CA TRP A 946 -25.38 6.16 19.67
C TRP A 946 -26.51 5.57 18.83
N ASN A 947 -26.88 4.33 19.13
CA ASN A 947 -28.04 3.66 18.55
C ASN A 947 -28.72 2.80 19.60
N PHE A 948 -30.05 2.75 19.57
CA PHE A 948 -30.84 1.72 20.24
C PHE A 948 -31.37 0.76 19.19
N VAL A 949 -31.34 -0.55 19.45
CA VAL A 949 -31.85 -1.59 18.56
C VAL A 949 -32.85 -2.46 19.33
N ASP A 950 -33.95 -2.82 18.68
CA ASP A 950 -35.11 -3.49 19.27
C ASP A 950 -35.87 -4.32 18.22
N ASP A 951 -36.75 -5.24 18.64
CA ASP A 951 -37.62 -6.08 17.78
C ASP A 951 -36.87 -6.67 16.55
N VAL A 952 -35.72 -7.33 16.76
CA VAL A 952 -34.90 -7.97 15.72
C VAL A 952 -35.51 -9.32 15.30
N SER A 953 -35.65 -9.56 14.01
CA SER A 953 -36.21 -10.81 13.45
C SER A 953 -35.43 -11.24 12.21
N LEU A 954 -35.14 -12.54 12.10
CA LEU A 954 -34.53 -13.17 10.94
C LEU A 954 -35.43 -14.32 10.48
N SER A 955 -36.42 -13.97 9.65
CA SER A 955 -37.37 -14.93 9.10
C SER A 955 -36.74 -15.73 7.95
N VAL A 956 -36.86 -17.05 8.00
CA VAL A 956 -36.35 -18.00 7.01
C VAL A 956 -37.51 -18.84 6.47
N CYS A 957 -37.71 -18.85 5.15
CA CYS A 957 -38.69 -19.69 4.46
C CYS A 957 -38.01 -20.83 3.71
N THR A 958 -38.61 -22.02 3.68
CA THR A 958 -38.08 -23.22 2.99
C THR A 958 -39.15 -23.89 2.11
N GLN A 959 -38.73 -24.44 0.97
CA GLN A 959 -39.58 -25.29 0.13
C GLN A 959 -39.42 -26.78 0.46
N GLN A 960 -40.55 -27.51 0.47
CA GLN A 960 -40.59 -28.96 0.60
C GLN A 960 -40.33 -29.63 -0.76
N ILE A 961 -39.34 -30.53 -0.82
CA ILE A 961 -39.14 -31.46 -1.92
C ILE A 961 -39.02 -32.86 -1.30
N GLU A 962 -39.96 -33.77 -1.58
CA GLU A 962 -39.85 -35.16 -1.13
C GLU A 962 -38.75 -35.91 -1.90
N ALA A 963 -37.85 -36.58 -1.17
CA ALA A 963 -36.73 -37.30 -1.75
C ALA A 963 -37.14 -38.68 -2.30
N VAL A 964 -36.94 -38.91 -3.60
CA VAL A 964 -37.11 -40.22 -4.24
C VAL A 964 -35.78 -40.98 -4.23
N THR A 965 -35.71 -42.09 -3.49
CA THR A 965 -34.54 -42.98 -3.46
C THR A 965 -34.54 -43.99 -4.61
N VAL A 966 -33.43 -44.10 -5.34
CA VAL A 966 -33.15 -45.21 -6.28
C VAL A 966 -31.75 -45.79 -5.99
N THR A 967 -31.63 -47.11 -6.02
CA THR A 967 -30.41 -47.88 -5.66
C THR A 967 -29.56 -48.18 -6.90
N PRO A 968 -28.21 -48.10 -6.85
CA PRO A 968 -27.37 -48.24 -8.05
C PRO A 968 -27.07 -49.70 -8.43
N GLY A 969 -26.95 -49.94 -9.74
CA GLY A 969 -26.38 -51.16 -10.34
C GLY A 969 -25.54 -50.77 -11.55
N ILE A 970 -24.33 -51.32 -11.65
CA ILE A 970 -23.26 -50.87 -12.56
C ILE A 970 -23.18 -51.79 -13.79
N ASP A 971 -23.04 -51.20 -15.00
CA ASP A 971 -22.07 -51.67 -16.00
C ASP A 971 -21.63 -50.49 -16.89
N GLU A 972 -20.44 -50.61 -17.50
CA GLU A 972 -19.66 -49.48 -18.03
C GLU A 972 -19.90 -49.21 -19.53
N GLN A 973 -20.19 -47.96 -19.91
CA GLN A 973 -19.48 -47.22 -20.99
C GLN A 973 -20.01 -45.78 -21.18
N GLU A 974 -19.08 -44.91 -21.61
CA GLU A 974 -19.25 -43.51 -22.05
C GLU A 974 -19.80 -42.45 -21.06
N GLY A 975 -18.91 -41.51 -20.70
CA GLY A 975 -19.16 -40.11 -21.01
C GLY A 975 -19.77 -39.20 -19.93
N ILE A 976 -19.03 -38.13 -19.63
CA ILE A 976 -19.50 -36.85 -19.06
C ILE A 976 -19.82 -36.86 -17.55
N VAL A 977 -18.79 -36.47 -16.78
CA VAL A 977 -18.97 -35.76 -15.51
C VAL A 977 -19.01 -34.27 -15.82
N ILE A 978 -20.15 -33.60 -15.63
CA ILE A 978 -20.17 -32.13 -15.56
C ILE A 978 -19.78 -31.74 -14.14
N ALA A 979 -18.49 -31.51 -13.94
CA ALA A 979 -18.04 -30.69 -12.83
C ALA A 979 -18.38 -29.23 -13.16
N ALA A 980 -19.14 -28.58 -12.27
CA ALA A 980 -19.39 -27.14 -12.33
C ALA A 980 -18.56 -26.40 -11.28
N ASP A 981 -17.27 -26.74 -11.18
CA ASP A 981 -16.26 -25.80 -10.67
C ASP A 981 -16.02 -24.74 -11.74
N VAL A 982 -16.80 -23.66 -11.69
CA VAL A 982 -16.53 -22.44 -12.46
C VAL A 982 -16.38 -21.28 -11.48
N LEU A 983 -15.12 -21.00 -11.16
CA LEU A 983 -14.68 -19.69 -10.67
C LEU A 983 -15.10 -18.63 -11.70
N LEU A 984 -16.08 -17.79 -11.34
CA LEU A 984 -16.39 -16.60 -12.13
C LEU A 984 -15.37 -15.50 -11.80
N ALA A 985 -14.46 -15.27 -12.75
CA ALA A 985 -13.85 -13.96 -12.92
C ALA A 985 -14.95 -12.91 -13.20
N ASP A 986 -14.68 -11.64 -12.88
CA ASP A 986 -15.68 -10.56 -12.96
C ASP A 986 -16.43 -10.53 -14.30
N PRO A 987 -17.76 -10.75 -14.32
CA PRO A 987 -18.54 -10.65 -15.54
C PRO A 987 -18.68 -9.17 -15.97
N PRO A 988 -18.80 -8.88 -17.29
CA PRO A 988 -18.91 -7.52 -17.78
C PRO A 988 -20.17 -6.82 -17.24
N MET A 989 -19.96 -5.75 -16.47
CA MET A 989 -21.03 -4.91 -15.91
C MET A 989 -21.33 -3.75 -16.87
N VAL A 990 -22.57 -3.66 -17.35
CA VAL A 990 -23.04 -2.53 -18.14
C VAL A 990 -23.94 -1.65 -17.27
N LEU A 991 -23.50 -0.41 -17.04
CA LEU A 991 -24.29 0.67 -16.45
C LEU A 991 -25.09 1.35 -17.57
N LEU A 992 -26.35 1.65 -17.32
CA LEU A 992 -27.25 2.28 -18.28
C LEU A 992 -27.53 3.74 -17.87
N ASP A 993 -27.83 4.58 -18.88
CA ASP A 993 -28.20 5.99 -18.73
C ASP A 993 -29.72 6.15 -18.91
N ASP A 994 -30.33 7.07 -18.15
CA ASP A 994 -31.78 7.21 -17.99
C ASP A 994 -32.49 7.87 -19.22
N SER A 995 -31.87 7.86 -20.41
CA SER A 995 -32.21 8.76 -21.52
C SER A 995 -32.88 8.10 -22.74
N LEU A 996 -33.19 6.80 -22.73
CA LEU A 996 -33.71 6.07 -23.90
C LEU A 996 -34.87 5.13 -23.54
N ASP A 997 -36.06 5.38 -24.11
CA ASP A 997 -37.31 4.59 -23.97
C ASP A 997 -37.23 3.10 -24.43
N ARG A 998 -36.03 2.56 -24.74
CA ARG A 998 -35.78 1.13 -25.00
C ARG A 998 -34.37 0.73 -24.60
N THR A 999 -34.26 -0.06 -23.52
CA THR A 999 -32.99 -0.64 -23.06
C THR A 999 -32.46 -1.67 -24.07
N ILE A 1000 -31.24 -1.49 -24.58
CA ILE A 1000 -30.58 -2.42 -25.50
C ILE A 1000 -29.17 -2.75 -25.01
N ALA A 1001 -28.87 -4.03 -24.84
CA ALA A 1001 -27.53 -4.57 -24.63
C ALA A 1001 -27.10 -5.38 -25.86
N THR A 1002 -25.93 -5.07 -26.43
CA THR A 1002 -25.38 -5.80 -27.58
C THR A 1002 -24.30 -6.78 -27.13
N VAL A 1003 -24.49 -8.07 -27.42
CA VAL A 1003 -23.54 -9.14 -27.13
C VAL A 1003 -22.77 -9.48 -28.41
N GLN A 1004 -21.44 -9.46 -28.34
CA GLN A 1004 -20.60 -9.97 -29.44
C GLN A 1004 -20.59 -11.50 -29.36
N VAL A 1005 -21.00 -12.17 -30.44
CA VAL A 1005 -20.91 -13.63 -30.60
C VAL A 1005 -19.75 -13.92 -31.54
N THR A 1006 -18.54 -13.93 -30.97
CA THR A 1006 -17.31 -14.12 -31.75
C THR A 1006 -17.15 -15.59 -32.14
N ASN A 1007 -17.08 -15.87 -33.46
CA ASN A 1007 -16.73 -17.19 -33.94
C ASN A 1007 -15.25 -17.49 -33.62
N LEU A 1008 -15.00 -18.54 -32.83
CA LEU A 1008 -13.65 -18.95 -32.42
C LEU A 1008 -12.84 -19.63 -33.55
N ASN A 1009 -13.46 -19.91 -34.71
CA ASN A 1009 -12.78 -20.40 -35.90
C ASN A 1009 -12.59 -19.26 -36.92
N PRO A 1010 -11.41 -18.61 -37.00
CA PRO A 1010 -11.18 -17.44 -37.85
C PRO A 1010 -11.21 -17.74 -39.36
N ASP A 1011 -11.09 -19.00 -39.76
CA ASP A 1011 -11.06 -19.43 -41.16
C ASP A 1011 -12.38 -20.11 -41.62
N GLY A 1012 -13.38 -20.21 -40.74
CA GLY A 1012 -14.68 -20.83 -41.01
C GLY A 1012 -15.79 -19.83 -41.35
N PRO A 1013 -16.80 -20.21 -42.17
CA PRO A 1013 -18.01 -19.41 -42.31
C PRO A 1013 -18.73 -19.28 -40.96
N ALA A 1014 -19.32 -18.12 -40.68
CA ALA A 1014 -20.17 -17.95 -39.50
C ALA A 1014 -21.40 -18.86 -39.59
N LEU A 1015 -21.61 -19.71 -38.57
CA LEU A 1015 -22.77 -20.58 -38.49
C LEU A 1015 -24.05 -19.75 -38.27
N PRO A 1016 -25.18 -20.09 -38.92
CA PRO A 1016 -26.44 -19.41 -38.71
C PRO A 1016 -27.14 -19.96 -37.46
N TRP A 1017 -27.49 -19.08 -36.52
CA TRP A 1017 -28.18 -19.41 -35.26
C TRP A 1017 -29.39 -18.49 -35.07
N THR A 1018 -30.29 -18.87 -34.16
CA THR A 1018 -31.43 -18.05 -33.73
C THR A 1018 -31.39 -17.83 -32.22
N ALA A 1019 -31.97 -16.73 -31.74
CA ALA A 1019 -32.07 -16.43 -30.31
C ALA A 1019 -33.52 -16.34 -29.86
N THR A 1020 -33.83 -16.94 -28.71
CA THR A 1020 -35.17 -16.89 -28.11
C THR A 1020 -35.08 -16.45 -26.64
N ALA A 1021 -35.92 -15.50 -26.24
CA ALA A 1021 -36.01 -15.07 -24.85
C ALA A 1021 -36.80 -16.09 -23.99
N GLY A 1022 -36.27 -16.43 -22.82
CA GLY A 1022 -36.89 -17.34 -21.84
C GLY A 1022 -37.78 -16.65 -20.80
N ALA A 1023 -37.88 -15.32 -20.82
CA ALA A 1023 -38.73 -14.54 -19.92
C ALA A 1023 -39.52 -13.47 -20.70
N ALA A 1024 -40.73 -13.15 -20.23
CA ALA A 1024 -41.64 -12.24 -20.96
C ALA A 1024 -41.22 -10.77 -20.95
N TRP A 1025 -40.30 -10.38 -20.06
CA TRP A 1025 -39.79 -9.01 -19.89
C TRP A 1025 -38.55 -8.70 -20.74
N ILE A 1026 -38.06 -9.67 -21.54
CA ILE A 1026 -36.84 -9.54 -22.34
C ILE A 1026 -37.08 -10.04 -23.77
N ALA A 1027 -36.42 -9.43 -24.75
CA ALA A 1027 -36.42 -9.85 -26.15
C ALA A 1027 -34.99 -10.03 -26.67
N ALA A 1028 -34.88 -10.85 -27.70
CA ALA A 1028 -33.65 -11.09 -28.45
C ALA A 1028 -33.95 -10.92 -29.94
N VAL A 1029 -33.09 -10.19 -30.66
CA VAL A 1029 -33.26 -9.93 -32.10
C VAL A 1029 -31.99 -10.34 -32.85
N THR A 1030 -32.19 -11.09 -33.93
CA THR A 1030 -31.16 -11.58 -34.86
C THR A 1030 -31.60 -11.27 -36.29
N GLY A 1031 -30.92 -10.36 -37.00
CA GLY A 1031 -31.36 -9.96 -38.35
C GLY A 1031 -30.71 -8.69 -38.89
N GLU A 1032 -31.23 -8.19 -40.02
CA GLU A 1032 -30.60 -7.19 -40.91
C GLU A 1032 -30.20 -5.84 -40.28
N GLU A 1033 -30.66 -5.52 -39.06
CA GLU A 1033 -30.24 -4.32 -38.30
C GLU A 1033 -29.02 -4.55 -37.39
N THR A 1034 -28.44 -5.76 -37.37
CA THR A 1034 -27.24 -6.14 -36.60
C THR A 1034 -26.02 -6.45 -37.48
N THR A 1035 -24.83 -6.13 -36.99
CA THR A 1035 -23.57 -6.56 -37.63
C THR A 1035 -23.46 -8.09 -37.58
N PRO A 1036 -23.00 -8.79 -38.65
CA PRO A 1036 -22.84 -10.24 -38.62
C PRO A 1036 -21.98 -10.71 -37.44
N GLY A 1037 -22.51 -11.62 -36.60
CA GLY A 1037 -21.88 -12.07 -35.36
C GLY A 1037 -22.27 -11.29 -34.10
N GLN A 1038 -23.35 -10.51 -34.11
CA GLN A 1038 -23.87 -9.81 -32.93
C GLN A 1038 -25.29 -10.23 -32.57
N LEU A 1039 -25.58 -10.22 -31.28
CA LEU A 1039 -26.91 -10.42 -30.70
C LEU A 1039 -27.35 -9.12 -30.03
N MET A 1040 -28.53 -8.60 -30.38
CA MET A 1040 -29.16 -7.53 -29.60
C MET A 1040 -30.18 -8.11 -28.63
N VAL A 1041 -30.05 -7.70 -27.37
CA VAL A 1041 -30.92 -8.06 -26.25
C VAL A 1041 -31.59 -6.80 -25.76
N SER A 1042 -32.92 -6.79 -25.63
CA SER A 1042 -33.64 -5.63 -25.09
C SER A 1042 -34.56 -6.01 -23.95
N ALA A 1043 -34.63 -5.17 -22.92
CA ALA A 1043 -35.72 -5.24 -21.96
C ALA A 1043 -37.01 -4.73 -22.65
N LEU A 1044 -38.13 -5.39 -22.37
CA LEU A 1044 -39.45 -5.01 -22.88
C LEU A 1044 -40.36 -4.61 -21.72
N GLY A 1045 -40.62 -3.30 -21.61
CA GLY A 1045 -41.81 -2.78 -20.93
C GLY A 1045 -41.56 -1.58 -20.03
N ASP A 1046 -42.21 -0.48 -20.36
CA ASP A 1046 -42.26 0.77 -19.57
C ASP A 1046 -43.09 0.66 -18.26
N GLU A 1047 -43.33 -0.58 -17.78
CA GLU A 1047 -44.22 -0.91 -16.66
C GLU A 1047 -43.66 -2.00 -15.71
N LEU A 1048 -42.33 -2.24 -15.72
CA LEU A 1048 -41.71 -3.09 -14.68
C LEU A 1048 -41.64 -2.33 -13.34
N PRO A 1049 -41.96 -2.95 -12.19
CA PRO A 1049 -41.67 -2.35 -10.88
C PRO A 1049 -40.17 -2.30 -10.55
N ASP A 1050 -39.72 -1.36 -9.72
CA ASP A 1050 -38.36 -1.33 -9.16
C ASP A 1050 -37.99 -2.69 -8.53
N GLY A 1051 -36.88 -3.29 -8.98
CA GLY A 1051 -36.48 -4.63 -8.52
C GLY A 1051 -35.45 -5.33 -9.40
N PHE A 1052 -35.02 -6.51 -8.93
CA PHE A 1052 -34.15 -7.43 -9.68
C PHE A 1052 -34.99 -8.47 -10.44
N TYR A 1053 -34.70 -8.62 -11.73
CA TYR A 1053 -35.32 -9.56 -12.64
C TYR A 1053 -34.27 -10.52 -13.19
N ALA A 1054 -34.53 -11.82 -13.14
CA ALA A 1054 -33.69 -12.85 -13.74
C ALA A 1054 -34.43 -13.52 -14.91
N GLY A 1055 -33.68 -13.89 -15.94
CA GLY A 1055 -34.19 -14.50 -17.17
C GLY A 1055 -33.08 -15.22 -17.92
N THR A 1056 -33.40 -15.78 -19.08
CA THR A 1056 -32.44 -16.49 -19.93
C THR A 1056 -32.66 -16.13 -21.39
N ILE A 1057 -31.61 -16.29 -22.19
CA ILE A 1057 -31.67 -16.29 -23.65
C ILE A 1057 -31.14 -17.63 -24.14
N VAL A 1058 -31.88 -18.28 -25.02
CA VAL A 1058 -31.51 -19.55 -25.62
C VAL A 1058 -31.01 -19.27 -27.03
N LEU A 1059 -29.75 -19.59 -27.31
CA LEU A 1059 -29.15 -19.55 -28.63
C LEU A 1059 -29.20 -20.95 -29.22
N GLN A 1060 -29.93 -21.09 -30.33
CA GLN A 1060 -30.13 -22.35 -31.03
C GLN A 1060 -29.35 -22.33 -32.34
N ASP A 1061 -28.35 -23.20 -32.44
CA ASP A 1061 -27.67 -23.52 -33.70
C ASP A 1061 -28.67 -24.21 -34.65
N LEU A 1062 -28.58 -23.91 -35.95
CA LEU A 1062 -29.48 -24.43 -36.98
C LEU A 1062 -28.91 -25.67 -37.71
N GLU A 1063 -27.71 -26.14 -37.35
CA GLU A 1063 -27.21 -27.44 -37.83
C GLU A 1063 -27.99 -28.64 -37.23
N PRO A 1064 -28.02 -29.81 -37.91
CA PRO A 1064 -28.90 -30.93 -37.56
C PRO A 1064 -28.73 -31.51 -36.15
N ASP A 1065 -27.54 -31.36 -35.56
CA ASP A 1065 -27.16 -31.85 -34.23
C ASP A 1065 -26.83 -30.70 -33.25
N GLY A 1066 -27.29 -29.47 -33.55
CA GLY A 1066 -26.95 -28.24 -32.84
C GLY A 1066 -27.48 -28.18 -31.39
N GLU A 1067 -26.57 -28.31 -30.41
CA GLU A 1067 -26.90 -28.20 -28.98
C GLU A 1067 -27.05 -26.72 -28.54
N ALA A 1068 -28.18 -26.41 -27.89
CA ALA A 1068 -28.58 -25.05 -27.49
C ALA A 1068 -27.76 -24.49 -26.32
N ILE A 1069 -27.38 -23.21 -26.42
CA ILE A 1069 -26.66 -22.49 -25.36
C ILE A 1069 -27.65 -21.62 -24.57
N VAL A 1070 -27.74 -21.83 -23.26
CA VAL A 1070 -28.58 -21.03 -22.36
C VAL A 1070 -27.73 -19.99 -21.64
N VAL A 1071 -27.93 -18.71 -21.98
CA VAL A 1071 -27.26 -17.56 -21.37
C VAL A 1071 -28.18 -16.96 -20.30
N PRO A 1072 -27.84 -17.00 -19.00
CA PRO A 1072 -28.63 -16.31 -17.99
C PRO A 1072 -28.39 -14.79 -18.05
N VAL A 1073 -29.45 -14.01 -17.83
CA VAL A 1073 -29.45 -12.55 -17.88
C VAL A 1073 -30.09 -12.03 -16.60
N THR A 1074 -29.48 -11.01 -15.98
CA THR A 1074 -30.08 -10.30 -14.84
C THR A 1074 -30.27 -8.84 -15.19
N PHE A 1075 -31.44 -8.29 -14.89
CA PHE A 1075 -31.77 -6.87 -15.04
C PHE A 1075 -32.15 -6.27 -13.69
N LEU A 1076 -31.71 -5.05 -13.43
CA LEU A 1076 -32.09 -4.24 -12.28
C LEU A 1076 -32.84 -3.02 -12.81
N HIS A 1077 -34.08 -2.85 -12.37
CA HIS A 1077 -34.93 -1.69 -12.68
C HIS A 1077 -35.06 -0.78 -11.44
N GLY A 1078 -35.05 0.54 -11.64
CA GLY A 1078 -35.05 1.57 -10.59
C GLY A 1078 -33.93 2.59 -10.78
N LEU A 1079 -33.59 3.37 -9.74
CA LEU A 1079 -32.66 4.53 -9.75
C LEU A 1079 -31.23 4.31 -10.33
N ASN A 1080 -30.85 3.10 -10.73
CA ASN A 1080 -29.60 2.77 -11.43
C ASN A 1080 -29.89 1.51 -12.28
N GLU A 1081 -30.35 1.67 -13.51
CA GLU A 1081 -30.61 0.51 -14.38
C GLU A 1081 -29.33 -0.24 -14.74
N ARG A 1082 -29.38 -1.58 -14.72
CA ARG A 1082 -28.22 -2.44 -15.03
C ARG A 1082 -28.64 -3.75 -15.68
N VAL A 1083 -27.92 -4.16 -16.72
CA VAL A 1083 -27.99 -5.51 -17.29
C VAL A 1083 -26.68 -6.23 -17.01
N TYR A 1084 -26.77 -7.47 -16.50
CA TYR A 1084 -25.66 -8.37 -16.28
C TYR A 1084 -25.76 -9.57 -17.22
N LEU A 1085 -24.64 -9.88 -17.88
CA LEU A 1085 -24.45 -11.03 -18.75
C LEU A 1085 -23.16 -11.73 -18.33
N PRO A 1086 -23.15 -13.04 -18.08
CA PRO A 1086 -21.92 -13.78 -17.82
C PRO A 1086 -21.10 -13.93 -19.11
N ALA A 1087 -19.79 -14.05 -18.96
CA ALA A 1087 -18.94 -14.51 -20.06
C ALA A 1087 -19.20 -16.01 -20.30
N VAL A 1088 -19.96 -16.32 -21.35
CA VAL A 1088 -20.19 -17.71 -21.80
C VAL A 1088 -19.20 -18.03 -22.91
N MET A 1089 -18.13 -18.76 -22.57
CA MET A 1089 -17.28 -19.43 -23.55
C MET A 1089 -17.75 -20.88 -23.72
N ARG A 1090 -17.72 -21.39 -24.95
CA ARG A 1090 -17.96 -22.78 -25.30
C ARG A 1090 -16.67 -23.38 -25.85
#